data_AF-A0A7Y2IRJ8-F1
#
_entry.id   AF-A0A7Y2IRJ8-F1
#
_cell.length_a   1.000
_cell.length_b   1.000
_cell.length_c   1.000
_cell.angle_alpha   90.00
_cell.angle_beta   90.00
_cell.angle_gamma   90.00
#
_symmetry.space_group_name_H-M   'P 1'
#
loop_
_entity.id
_entity.type
_entity.pdbx_description
1 polymer ?
#
loop_
_entity_poly.entity_id
_entity_poly.type
_entity_poly.pdbx_seq_one_letter_code
_entity_poly.pdbx_strand_id
1 'polypeptide(L)'
;MAATALVASTVVWGAVPAPAASLIVNSTADVVDLVPGDGSCDTGNTVGPDPECTLRAAIQEANALAGADTITLPAGIYTLSLGANGEDAAEEGDLDVSSDITINGAGAATTVIQAGTTNLDGIDRVFEVLGGGGVLDVSDVTLRYGQEDDGAAIMSVGDLTIEDAILTENTGQKVGGAIFISGSGLNLTVRRVDFLLNAGDDGGAIGVKDATVLVEDSTFSGNTASRRGGGFHNDSGITTITGSTFTGNSANTEDGGGILNRGGSADLTVTNSTLSGNSAVRNGGGISIENTTTLLNVTVTANSASNAGGGIRVQSGTLNAKNTIVAGNTVGGNCSNAVFSQGYNLEDTDTCSFNQTGDQTNATALLGPLQDNGGPTETHALLTGSDAIDAGTNTGAPATDQRGVPRPIDGDGDATATVDVGAYEVALGTYLDQFNSVAYDGSDGTLDWTPNTWSEEQESTDPTSGRIQIATTAGYCASGGCLRLEGDSSTKDFAAVRRVDLTGATVATLTYDYRRENYYSCGTRVQASGDGGGSWDTLATYGTVSGDDPGVLNASHSLAPYIDGDPSDTQIRFLSYQWCDPGEYFHADDIQVATNGAPTPPAAIAPVAIWRRSGQNTPLYEQWDGSTFTGTQTSQAVGEWKVVQGAEAPSRDEAIVLGVDDGSGDVTGELWNGSTWSVLSINPLGNMSQTYWWGFDVAYEPVSGDAVVVSTDGGSLKSWVWNGATWSGPSTLTLPVAGTPRHLQLAAHPYEDEMVLIVSNSNSQDYAFVWDGASWGNSITLDGAGSGDRTDVYVAYEQQSGNALVVYGKGTDDVYYRRWTGSSWDVTESMLSGTGGGYARWTTLGADPGSNNIALGVLTNDSDVWLAVWNGSSWNDQATVTTSSTGTTEPAVAVAFEGTSGQALATYGESSNTPRYRTWTSGSGWDATEQSLPSIGGVPNSQMLYPEPGTDGIMLAVNDDSNHIHYLYWDGSSWGPDNELETNSGDNKNQPFLFLWPGTTGSPPANNAPTGISLVPSSVVENVVVGTVVGTLSSSDPDSGDSHTYALVA
;
A
#
# COMPACT_ATOMS: atom_id res chain seq x y z
N MET A 1 -12.58 -64.58 -66.63
CA MET A 1 -12.92 -63.40 -65.81
C MET A 1 -12.25 -63.58 -64.46
N ALA A 2 -11.36 -62.68 -64.09
CA ALA A 2 -10.85 -62.46 -62.74
C ALA A 2 -10.24 -61.05 -62.77
N ALA A 3 -10.69 -60.15 -61.92
CA ALA A 3 -10.26 -58.75 -61.94
C ALA A 3 -9.16 -58.54 -60.88
N THR A 4 -8.03 -57.98 -61.29
CA THR A 4 -6.97 -57.51 -60.39
C THR A 4 -7.32 -56.12 -59.87
N ALA A 5 -7.50 -55.99 -58.56
CA ALA A 5 -7.62 -54.70 -57.89
C ALA A 5 -6.22 -54.10 -57.66
N LEU A 6 -6.07 -52.80 -57.97
CA LEU A 6 -4.86 -52.03 -57.68
C LEU A 6 -5.08 -51.27 -56.37
N VAL A 7 -4.24 -51.49 -55.36
CA VAL A 7 -4.30 -50.73 -54.11
C VAL A 7 -3.53 -49.42 -54.31
N ALA A 8 -4.23 -48.30 -54.22
CA ALA A 8 -3.61 -46.98 -54.18
C ALA A 8 -3.32 -46.62 -52.71
N SER A 9 -2.04 -46.53 -52.35
CA SER A 9 -1.61 -46.00 -51.06
C SER A 9 -1.71 -44.47 -51.08
N THR A 10 -2.70 -43.91 -50.39
CA THR A 10 -2.79 -42.47 -50.13
C THR A 10 -1.70 -42.07 -49.14
N VAL A 11 -0.69 -41.35 -49.62
CA VAL A 11 0.23 -40.61 -48.76
C VAL A 11 -0.55 -39.41 -48.22
N VAL A 12 -0.85 -39.43 -46.92
CA VAL A 12 -1.34 -38.24 -46.22
C VAL A 12 -0.15 -37.30 -46.11
N TRP A 13 -0.16 -36.22 -46.89
CA TRP A 13 0.65 -35.06 -46.57
C TRP A 13 0.01 -34.43 -45.34
N GLY A 14 0.77 -34.28 -44.25
CA GLY A 14 0.35 -33.42 -43.15
C GLY A 14 0.11 -32.03 -43.71
N ALA A 15 -0.98 -31.38 -43.30
CA ALA A 15 -1.16 -29.96 -43.60
C ALA A 15 0.05 -29.21 -43.04
N VAL A 16 0.66 -28.36 -43.85
CA VAL A 16 1.58 -27.35 -43.33
C VAL A 16 0.69 -26.38 -42.54
N PRO A 17 1.00 -26.07 -41.27
CA PRO A 17 0.23 -25.06 -40.53
C PRO A 17 0.22 -23.76 -41.32
N ALA A 18 -0.91 -23.08 -41.30
CA ALA A 18 -1.05 -21.79 -41.95
C ALA A 18 -0.17 -20.75 -41.21
N PRO A 19 0.38 -19.75 -41.93
CA PRO A 19 1.33 -18.82 -41.35
C PRO A 19 0.63 -17.82 -40.42
N ALA A 20 1.08 -17.75 -39.17
CA ALA A 20 0.64 -16.75 -38.21
C ALA A 20 0.97 -15.31 -38.68
N ALA A 21 0.04 -14.39 -38.46
CA ALA A 21 0.22 -12.96 -38.62
C ALA A 21 0.73 -12.30 -37.33
N SER A 22 1.33 -11.14 -37.49
CA SER A 22 1.74 -10.26 -36.40
C SER A 22 1.23 -8.86 -36.71
N LEU A 23 0.24 -8.42 -35.93
CA LEU A 23 -0.49 -7.18 -36.10
C LEU A 23 -0.02 -6.20 -35.00
N ILE A 24 0.28 -4.96 -35.37
CA ILE A 24 0.78 -3.94 -34.45
C ILE A 24 -0.22 -2.79 -34.45
N VAL A 25 -0.93 -2.63 -33.34
CA VAL A 25 -1.90 -1.55 -33.15
C VAL A 25 -1.14 -0.22 -33.07
N ASN A 26 -1.64 0.82 -33.75
CA ASN A 26 -1.03 2.15 -33.77
C ASN A 26 -2.02 3.29 -33.48
N SER A 27 -3.28 2.96 -33.20
CA SER A 27 -4.35 3.89 -32.83
C SER A 27 -5.16 3.35 -31.66
N THR A 28 -5.50 4.22 -30.71
CA THR A 28 -6.41 3.93 -29.60
C THR A 28 -7.88 4.15 -29.97
N ALA A 29 -8.17 4.49 -31.22
CA ALA A 29 -9.54 4.61 -31.72
C ALA A 29 -10.24 3.24 -31.77
N ASP A 30 -11.57 3.26 -31.70
CA ASP A 30 -12.40 2.07 -31.87
C ASP A 30 -13.12 2.13 -33.22
N VAL A 31 -12.54 1.43 -34.20
CA VAL A 31 -12.98 1.43 -35.61
C VAL A 31 -12.73 0.04 -36.18
N VAL A 32 -13.67 -0.46 -36.98
CA VAL A 32 -13.58 -1.74 -37.69
C VAL A 32 -12.52 -1.74 -38.81
N ASP A 33 -12.05 -2.93 -39.16
CA ASP A 33 -11.23 -3.18 -40.35
C ASP A 33 -12.03 -2.93 -41.64
N LEU A 34 -11.38 -2.37 -42.66
CA LEU A 34 -11.97 -2.15 -43.97
C LEU A 34 -12.08 -3.45 -44.80
N VAL A 35 -11.15 -4.41 -44.64
CA VAL A 35 -11.09 -5.65 -45.43
C VAL A 35 -10.55 -6.85 -44.62
N PRO A 36 -11.32 -7.41 -43.66
CA PRO A 36 -10.89 -8.56 -42.88
C PRO A 36 -10.38 -9.76 -43.71
N GLY A 37 -9.20 -10.26 -43.34
CA GLY A 37 -8.50 -11.42 -43.88
C GLY A 37 -7.57 -11.10 -45.05
N ASP A 38 -7.14 -9.84 -45.21
CA ASP A 38 -6.24 -9.43 -46.30
C ASP A 38 -4.74 -9.39 -45.92
N GLY A 39 -4.46 -9.55 -44.63
CA GLY A 39 -3.15 -9.49 -43.99
C GLY A 39 -2.84 -8.16 -43.28
N SER A 40 -3.81 -7.24 -43.18
CA SER A 40 -3.60 -5.88 -42.66
C SER A 40 -4.84 -5.30 -41.99
N CYS A 41 -4.74 -4.97 -40.70
CA CYS A 41 -5.77 -4.30 -39.90
C CYS A 41 -6.01 -2.81 -40.26
N ASP A 42 -6.14 -2.47 -41.55
CA ASP A 42 -6.27 -1.10 -42.05
C ASP A 42 -7.73 -0.62 -42.01
N THR A 43 -8.04 0.35 -41.14
CA THR A 43 -9.40 0.94 -41.04
C THR A 43 -9.78 1.81 -42.26
N GLY A 44 -8.84 2.06 -43.17
CA GLY A 44 -8.97 3.01 -44.28
C GLY A 44 -8.64 4.47 -43.89
N ASN A 45 -8.30 4.73 -42.63
CA ASN A 45 -7.76 6.00 -42.14
C ASN A 45 -6.21 5.96 -42.11
N THR A 46 -5.58 7.02 -41.59
CA THR A 46 -4.11 7.11 -41.48
C THR A 46 -3.68 7.75 -40.17
N VAL A 47 -2.74 7.12 -39.45
CA VAL A 47 -2.04 7.71 -38.31
C VAL A 47 -0.64 8.14 -38.78
N GLY A 48 -0.46 9.45 -38.99
CA GLY A 48 0.80 9.97 -39.53
C GLY A 48 1.02 9.53 -40.99
N PRO A 49 2.13 8.84 -41.33
CA PRO A 49 2.39 8.33 -42.68
C PRO A 49 1.82 6.93 -42.94
N ASP A 50 1.37 6.23 -41.90
CA ASP A 50 1.03 4.80 -41.91
C ASP A 50 -0.50 4.60 -41.85
N PRO A 51 -1.04 3.46 -42.34
CA PRO A 51 -2.46 3.14 -42.19
C PRO A 51 -2.83 3.04 -40.70
N GLU A 52 -4.06 3.41 -40.36
CA GLU A 52 -4.57 3.24 -39.00
C GLU A 52 -4.90 1.77 -38.73
N CYS A 53 -4.35 1.22 -37.65
CA CYS A 53 -4.71 -0.08 -37.10
C CYS A 53 -5.11 0.08 -35.63
N THR A 54 -6.36 -0.28 -35.35
CA THR A 54 -7.01 -0.27 -34.03
C THR A 54 -6.99 -1.69 -33.43
N LEU A 55 -7.29 -1.80 -32.14
CA LEU A 55 -7.45 -3.11 -31.50
C LEU A 55 -8.59 -3.93 -32.15
N ARG A 56 -9.76 -3.30 -32.39
CA ARG A 56 -10.90 -3.95 -33.06
C ARG A 56 -10.55 -4.44 -34.46
N ALA A 57 -9.91 -3.61 -35.28
CA ALA A 57 -9.48 -4.01 -36.63
C ALA A 57 -8.45 -5.15 -36.59
N ALA A 58 -7.53 -5.14 -35.62
CA ALA A 58 -6.56 -6.23 -35.45
C ALA A 58 -7.22 -7.57 -35.07
N ILE A 59 -8.27 -7.55 -34.24
CA ILE A 59 -9.03 -8.74 -33.87
C ILE A 59 -9.89 -9.24 -35.05
N GLN A 60 -10.53 -8.35 -35.80
CA GLN A 60 -11.29 -8.72 -37.00
C GLN A 60 -10.40 -9.32 -38.10
N GLU A 61 -9.21 -8.78 -38.32
CA GLU A 61 -8.22 -9.34 -39.24
C GLU A 61 -7.77 -10.74 -38.77
N ALA A 62 -7.37 -10.90 -37.50
CA ALA A 62 -6.97 -12.19 -36.94
C ALA A 62 -8.09 -13.26 -36.97
N ASN A 63 -9.34 -12.87 -36.71
CA ASN A 63 -10.52 -13.75 -36.83
C ASN A 63 -10.76 -14.23 -38.27
N ALA A 64 -10.39 -13.44 -39.28
CA ALA A 64 -10.57 -13.76 -40.69
C ALA A 64 -9.38 -14.52 -41.31
N LEU A 65 -8.24 -14.55 -40.63
CA LEU A 65 -7.03 -15.25 -41.04
C LEU A 65 -7.05 -16.75 -40.67
N ALA A 66 -5.96 -17.42 -41.02
CA ALA A 66 -5.73 -18.82 -40.66
C ALA A 66 -4.34 -18.93 -40.02
N GLY A 67 -4.33 -19.01 -38.69
CA GLY A 67 -3.11 -19.00 -37.88
C GLY A 67 -3.48 -19.05 -36.40
N ALA A 68 -2.45 -18.99 -35.57
CA ALA A 68 -2.56 -18.49 -34.20
C ALA A 68 -1.84 -17.15 -34.21
N ASP A 69 -2.59 -16.07 -34.20
CA ASP A 69 -2.12 -14.74 -34.62
C ASP A 69 -1.80 -13.86 -33.41
N THR A 70 -0.83 -12.97 -33.54
CA THR A 70 -0.36 -12.13 -32.42
C THR A 70 -0.63 -10.65 -32.65
N ILE A 71 -1.33 -10.03 -31.71
CA ILE A 71 -1.58 -8.59 -31.64
C ILE A 71 -0.64 -7.97 -30.62
N THR A 72 0.18 -7.01 -31.04
CA THR A 72 1.00 -6.18 -30.15
C THR A 72 0.26 -4.87 -29.89
N LEU A 73 0.02 -4.57 -28.62
CA LEU A 73 -0.81 -3.46 -28.16
C LEU A 73 0.02 -2.45 -27.34
N PRO A 74 0.51 -1.35 -27.95
CA PRO A 74 1.30 -0.34 -27.25
C PRO A 74 0.59 0.29 -26.06
N ALA A 75 1.34 0.95 -25.18
CA ALA A 75 0.80 1.75 -24.08
C ALA A 75 -0.23 2.77 -24.60
N GLY A 76 -1.38 2.85 -23.93
CA GLY A 76 -2.55 3.61 -24.35
C GLY A 76 -3.83 3.14 -23.68
N ILE A 77 -4.90 3.92 -23.82
CA ILE A 77 -6.24 3.59 -23.32
C ILE A 77 -7.16 3.34 -24.52
N TYR A 78 -7.53 2.07 -24.71
CA TYR A 78 -8.37 1.57 -25.79
C TYR A 78 -9.81 1.49 -25.28
N THR A 79 -10.64 2.45 -25.66
CA THR A 79 -12.03 2.56 -25.19
C THR A 79 -12.98 2.07 -26.26
N LEU A 80 -13.76 1.02 -25.97
CA LEU A 80 -14.82 0.56 -26.86
C LEU A 80 -15.91 1.63 -26.93
N SER A 81 -16.41 1.93 -28.14
CA SER A 81 -17.35 3.03 -28.37
C SER A 81 -18.38 2.77 -29.48
N LEU A 82 -18.24 1.67 -30.23
CA LEU A 82 -19.27 1.19 -31.15
C LEU A 82 -20.38 0.48 -30.34
N GLY A 83 -21.61 0.97 -30.41
CA GLY A 83 -22.66 0.62 -29.44
C GLY A 83 -23.17 -0.82 -29.51
N ALA A 84 -23.32 -1.46 -28.35
CA ALA A 84 -23.73 -2.86 -28.19
C ALA A 84 -25.08 -3.22 -28.84
N ASN A 85 -25.06 -4.30 -29.64
CA ASN A 85 -26.26 -4.92 -30.21
C ASN A 85 -26.34 -6.45 -30.01
N GLY A 86 -25.35 -7.07 -29.35
CA GLY A 86 -25.27 -8.53 -29.16
C GLY A 86 -25.06 -9.25 -30.49
N GLU A 87 -23.91 -9.01 -31.10
CA GLU A 87 -23.45 -9.61 -32.35
C GLU A 87 -22.13 -10.35 -32.10
N ASP A 88 -21.70 -11.23 -33.03
CA ASP A 88 -20.64 -12.23 -32.78
C ASP A 88 -19.44 -12.07 -33.76
N ALA A 89 -19.16 -10.85 -34.27
CA ALA A 89 -18.17 -10.56 -35.31
C ALA A 89 -17.25 -9.36 -35.01
N ALA A 90 -17.25 -8.83 -33.78
CA ALA A 90 -16.50 -7.67 -33.31
C ALA A 90 -16.70 -6.40 -34.16
N GLU A 91 -17.82 -6.26 -34.88
CA GLU A 91 -18.21 -5.04 -35.61
C GLU A 91 -18.70 -3.93 -34.65
N GLU A 92 -19.35 -4.28 -33.55
CA GLU A 92 -19.90 -3.37 -32.52
C GLU A 92 -19.74 -3.98 -31.10
N GLY A 93 -20.03 -3.25 -30.02
CA GLY A 93 -20.04 -3.79 -28.66
C GLY A 93 -18.66 -4.22 -28.15
N ASP A 94 -18.60 -5.45 -27.62
CA ASP A 94 -17.40 -6.13 -27.15
C ASP A 94 -16.45 -6.54 -28.30
N LEU A 95 -15.39 -7.27 -27.95
CA LEU A 95 -14.39 -7.78 -28.89
C LEU A 95 -14.48 -9.31 -28.99
N ASP A 96 -15.20 -9.81 -29.99
CA ASP A 96 -15.31 -11.24 -30.27
C ASP A 96 -13.99 -11.88 -30.71
N VAL A 97 -13.65 -13.00 -30.09
CA VAL A 97 -12.51 -13.86 -30.43
C VAL A 97 -13.02 -15.22 -30.90
N SER A 98 -12.86 -15.49 -32.20
CA SER A 98 -13.35 -16.70 -32.87
C SER A 98 -12.22 -17.62 -33.41
N SER A 99 -10.97 -17.17 -33.30
CA SER A 99 -9.74 -17.88 -33.68
C SER A 99 -8.74 -17.94 -32.50
N ASP A 100 -7.57 -18.55 -32.73
CA ASP A 100 -6.46 -18.52 -31.77
C ASP A 100 -5.77 -17.14 -31.82
N ILE A 101 -5.96 -16.29 -30.81
CA ILE A 101 -5.39 -14.93 -30.74
C ILE A 101 -4.54 -14.76 -29.47
N THR A 102 -3.32 -14.26 -29.63
CA THR A 102 -2.46 -13.77 -28.54
C THR A 102 -2.42 -12.24 -28.53
N ILE A 103 -2.73 -11.59 -27.42
CA ILE A 103 -2.65 -10.13 -27.24
C ILE A 103 -1.57 -9.81 -26.21
N ASN A 104 -0.51 -9.11 -26.62
CA ASN A 104 0.56 -8.66 -25.72
C ASN A 104 0.49 -7.15 -25.55
N GLY A 105 0.24 -6.68 -24.35
CA GLY A 105 0.32 -5.26 -23.98
C GLY A 105 1.76 -4.74 -23.83
N ALA A 106 1.90 -3.50 -23.37
CA ALA A 106 3.18 -2.88 -23.04
C ALA A 106 3.48 -2.88 -21.52
N GLY A 107 2.57 -3.44 -20.72
CA GLY A 107 2.62 -3.54 -19.26
C GLY A 107 1.28 -3.08 -18.69
N ALA A 108 0.73 -3.84 -17.72
CA ALA A 108 -0.65 -3.66 -17.26
C ALA A 108 -0.99 -2.23 -16.79
N ALA A 109 -0.05 -1.54 -16.15
CA ALA A 109 -0.19 -0.15 -15.71
C ALA A 109 -0.26 0.89 -16.86
N THR A 110 0.04 0.50 -18.10
CA THR A 110 0.18 1.43 -19.25
C THR A 110 -0.68 1.06 -20.46
N THR A 111 -1.12 -0.19 -20.59
CA THR A 111 -2.04 -0.64 -21.64
C THR A 111 -3.40 -0.98 -21.01
N VAL A 112 -4.39 -0.12 -21.23
CA VAL A 112 -5.75 -0.25 -20.65
C VAL A 112 -6.76 -0.51 -21.76
N ILE A 113 -7.55 -1.57 -21.64
CA ILE A 113 -8.69 -1.86 -22.52
C ILE A 113 -9.96 -1.71 -21.68
N GLN A 114 -10.90 -0.89 -22.12
CA GLN A 114 -12.08 -0.56 -21.33
C GLN A 114 -13.36 -0.49 -22.17
N ALA A 115 -14.45 -1.08 -21.66
CA ALA A 115 -15.76 -1.07 -22.33
C ALA A 115 -16.59 0.21 -22.05
N GLY A 116 -16.09 1.09 -21.18
CA GLY A 116 -16.70 2.39 -20.84
C GLY A 116 -15.62 3.38 -20.42
N THR A 117 -16.02 4.59 -20.03
CA THR A 117 -15.10 5.57 -19.41
C THR A 117 -15.09 5.50 -17.88
N THR A 118 -16.05 4.79 -17.31
CA THR A 118 -16.34 4.56 -15.89
C THR A 118 -16.99 3.19 -15.70
N ASN A 119 -17.06 2.70 -14.47
CA ASN A 119 -17.77 1.46 -14.12
C ASN A 119 -19.31 1.54 -14.22
N LEU A 120 -19.88 2.67 -14.71
CA LEU A 120 -21.32 2.89 -14.88
C LEU A 120 -21.77 3.08 -16.34
N ASP A 121 -20.84 3.34 -17.25
CA ASP A 121 -21.11 3.61 -18.68
C ASP A 121 -20.49 2.57 -19.63
N GLY A 122 -20.06 1.43 -19.10
CA GLY A 122 -19.70 0.26 -19.90
C GLY A 122 -20.80 -0.09 -20.90
N ILE A 123 -20.47 -0.11 -22.18
CA ILE A 123 -21.44 -0.31 -23.26
C ILE A 123 -21.77 -1.78 -23.47
N ASP A 124 -20.83 -2.67 -23.13
CA ASP A 124 -20.89 -4.13 -23.21
C ASP A 124 -19.82 -4.71 -22.25
N ARG A 125 -19.47 -5.99 -22.40
CA ARG A 125 -18.22 -6.57 -21.88
C ARG A 125 -16.98 -6.11 -22.69
N VAL A 126 -15.77 -6.53 -22.29
CA VAL A 126 -14.55 -6.19 -23.05
C VAL A 126 -14.27 -7.22 -24.14
N PHE A 127 -14.35 -8.51 -23.83
CA PHE A 127 -14.15 -9.62 -24.77
C PHE A 127 -15.21 -10.72 -24.64
N GLU A 128 -15.62 -11.32 -25.76
CA GLU A 128 -16.26 -12.64 -25.79
C GLU A 128 -15.39 -13.65 -26.55
N VAL A 129 -15.06 -14.78 -25.92
CA VAL A 129 -14.30 -15.87 -26.55
C VAL A 129 -15.28 -16.95 -27.01
N LEU A 130 -15.47 -17.04 -28.33
CA LEU A 130 -16.51 -17.81 -28.99
C LEU A 130 -16.14 -19.30 -29.15
N GLY A 131 -17.16 -20.14 -28.99
CA GLY A 131 -17.00 -21.60 -28.95
C GLY A 131 -16.76 -22.22 -30.33
N GLY A 132 -15.86 -23.19 -30.40
CA GLY A 132 -15.59 -23.98 -31.62
C GLY A 132 -14.34 -23.59 -32.39
N GLY A 133 -13.52 -22.69 -31.84
CA GLY A 133 -12.23 -22.28 -32.41
C GLY A 133 -11.56 -21.08 -31.73
N GLY A 134 -12.29 -20.33 -30.88
CA GLY A 134 -11.72 -19.23 -30.11
C GLY A 134 -10.79 -19.72 -28.99
N VAL A 135 -9.57 -19.19 -28.99
CA VAL A 135 -8.63 -19.26 -27.87
C VAL A 135 -8.06 -17.85 -27.70
N LEU A 136 -8.11 -17.32 -26.48
CA LEU A 136 -7.54 -16.02 -26.17
C LEU A 136 -6.42 -16.18 -25.13
N ASP A 137 -5.20 -15.83 -25.53
CA ASP A 137 -4.09 -15.60 -24.61
C ASP A 137 -3.87 -14.09 -24.51
N VAL A 138 -3.99 -13.49 -23.33
CA VAL A 138 -3.78 -12.04 -23.15
C VAL A 138 -2.84 -11.76 -21.97
N SER A 139 -1.86 -10.88 -22.19
CA SER A 139 -0.92 -10.45 -21.17
C SER A 139 -0.61 -8.95 -21.19
N ASP A 140 -0.08 -8.44 -20.08
CA ASP A 140 0.45 -7.08 -19.97
C ASP A 140 -0.59 -5.95 -20.13
N VAL A 141 -1.84 -6.18 -19.70
CA VAL A 141 -2.98 -5.25 -19.86
C VAL A 141 -3.79 -5.04 -18.57
N THR A 142 -4.46 -3.89 -18.48
CA THR A 142 -5.62 -3.69 -17.60
C THR A 142 -6.92 -3.86 -18.38
N LEU A 143 -7.87 -4.66 -17.89
CA LEU A 143 -9.25 -4.75 -18.40
C LEU A 143 -10.24 -4.18 -17.39
N ARG A 144 -11.05 -3.20 -17.79
CA ARG A 144 -11.98 -2.54 -16.86
C ARG A 144 -13.28 -2.06 -17.49
N TYR A 145 -14.23 -1.71 -16.62
CA TYR A 145 -15.50 -1.06 -16.99
C TYR A 145 -16.39 -1.88 -17.92
N GLY A 146 -16.18 -3.19 -17.97
CA GLY A 146 -17.12 -4.14 -18.55
C GLY A 146 -18.44 -4.16 -17.79
N GLN A 147 -19.57 -4.16 -18.52
CA GLN A 147 -20.94 -4.22 -17.96
C GLN A 147 -21.81 -5.18 -18.79
N GLU A 148 -22.03 -6.40 -18.30
CA GLU A 148 -22.91 -7.40 -18.92
C GLU A 148 -23.59 -8.25 -17.84
N ASP A 149 -24.50 -9.16 -18.20
CA ASP A 149 -25.00 -10.18 -17.30
C ASP A 149 -23.89 -11.15 -16.81
N ASP A 150 -23.07 -11.71 -17.69
CA ASP A 150 -22.16 -12.82 -17.36
C ASP A 150 -20.73 -12.56 -17.92
N GLY A 151 -19.71 -12.48 -17.06
CA GLY A 151 -18.30 -12.31 -17.48
C GLY A 151 -17.99 -10.92 -18.05
N ALA A 152 -18.19 -9.86 -17.27
CA ALA A 152 -18.23 -8.52 -17.83
C ALA A 152 -16.88 -7.98 -18.34
N ALA A 153 -15.73 -8.43 -17.83
CA ALA A 153 -14.48 -8.22 -18.57
C ALA A 153 -14.36 -9.23 -19.72
N ILE A 154 -14.49 -10.52 -19.42
CA ILE A 154 -14.37 -11.61 -20.39
C ILE A 154 -15.43 -12.69 -20.14
N MET A 155 -16.26 -12.92 -21.15
CA MET A 155 -17.10 -14.12 -21.25
C MET A 155 -16.39 -15.14 -22.13
N SER A 156 -16.17 -16.37 -21.63
CA SER A 156 -15.50 -17.42 -22.41
C SER A 156 -16.27 -18.74 -22.49
N VAL A 157 -16.45 -19.17 -23.73
CA VAL A 157 -16.83 -20.54 -24.11
C VAL A 157 -15.74 -21.20 -24.99
N GLY A 158 -14.50 -20.66 -24.92
CA GLY A 158 -13.26 -21.20 -25.48
C GLY A 158 -12.19 -21.46 -24.39
N ASP A 159 -10.95 -21.75 -24.79
CA ASP A 159 -9.82 -21.77 -23.84
C ASP A 159 -9.33 -20.31 -23.62
N LEU A 160 -8.90 -19.99 -22.39
CA LEU A 160 -8.53 -18.63 -21.98
C LEU A 160 -7.28 -18.63 -21.09
N THR A 161 -6.29 -17.82 -21.44
CA THR A 161 -5.10 -17.54 -20.63
C THR A 161 -5.00 -16.05 -20.34
N ILE A 162 -4.89 -15.68 -19.06
CA ILE A 162 -4.60 -14.32 -18.61
C ILE A 162 -3.28 -14.36 -17.82
N GLU A 163 -2.28 -13.58 -18.20
CA GLU A 163 -1.04 -13.42 -17.42
C GLU A 163 -0.65 -11.94 -17.23
N ASP A 164 -0.01 -11.59 -16.12
CA ASP A 164 0.60 -10.25 -15.92
C ASP A 164 -0.38 -9.09 -16.18
N ALA A 165 -1.57 -9.16 -15.59
CA ALA A 165 -2.71 -8.31 -15.94
C ALA A 165 -3.49 -7.81 -14.72
N ILE A 166 -4.28 -6.75 -14.92
CA ILE A 166 -5.21 -6.23 -13.90
C ILE A 166 -6.62 -6.32 -14.46
N LEU A 167 -7.56 -6.92 -13.72
CA LEU A 167 -8.98 -6.89 -14.05
C LEU A 167 -9.69 -6.13 -12.94
N THR A 168 -10.14 -4.91 -13.23
CA THR A 168 -10.63 -3.99 -12.21
C THR A 168 -11.97 -3.35 -12.56
N GLU A 169 -12.83 -3.16 -11.55
CA GLU A 169 -14.09 -2.42 -11.68
C GLU A 169 -15.03 -2.90 -12.81
N ASN A 170 -15.12 -4.22 -13.02
CA ASN A 170 -16.07 -4.83 -13.96
C ASN A 170 -17.31 -5.35 -13.21
N THR A 171 -18.51 -5.20 -13.79
CA THR A 171 -19.79 -5.63 -13.17
C THR A 171 -20.54 -6.63 -14.03
N GLY A 172 -20.59 -7.89 -13.58
CA GLY A 172 -21.46 -8.93 -14.10
C GLY A 172 -22.77 -8.98 -13.32
N GLN A 173 -23.93 -8.80 -13.96
CA GLN A 173 -25.23 -8.79 -13.25
C GLN A 173 -25.66 -10.18 -12.73
N LYS A 174 -24.97 -11.25 -13.13
CA LYS A 174 -25.21 -12.63 -12.72
C LYS A 174 -23.93 -13.35 -12.28
N VAL A 175 -23.05 -13.78 -13.20
CA VAL A 175 -21.95 -14.70 -12.87
C VAL A 175 -20.62 -14.18 -13.37
N GLY A 176 -19.62 -14.11 -12.49
CA GLY A 176 -18.26 -13.67 -12.83
C GLY A 176 -18.20 -12.18 -13.16
N GLY A 177 -17.97 -11.33 -12.16
CA GLY A 177 -17.94 -9.88 -12.37
C GLY A 177 -16.85 -9.42 -13.34
N ALA A 178 -15.68 -10.06 -13.31
CA ALA A 178 -14.66 -9.94 -14.34
C ALA A 178 -14.76 -11.06 -15.37
N ILE A 179 -14.55 -12.32 -14.97
CA ILE A 179 -14.48 -13.46 -15.90
C ILE A 179 -15.57 -14.47 -15.61
N PHE A 180 -16.29 -14.88 -16.66
CA PHE A 180 -17.11 -16.10 -16.64
C PHE A 180 -16.60 -17.09 -17.68
N ILE A 181 -16.28 -18.32 -17.25
CA ILE A 181 -15.96 -19.43 -18.17
C ILE A 181 -16.94 -20.58 -18.02
N SER A 182 -17.48 -21.06 -19.15
CA SER A 182 -18.53 -22.10 -19.17
C SER A 182 -18.33 -23.16 -20.26
N GLY A 183 -17.76 -24.31 -19.92
CA GLY A 183 -17.77 -25.46 -20.83
C GLY A 183 -16.91 -26.66 -20.43
N SER A 184 -17.46 -27.87 -20.64
CA SER A 184 -16.78 -29.12 -20.31
C SER A 184 -15.55 -29.37 -21.18
N GLY A 185 -14.38 -29.35 -20.56
CA GLY A 185 -13.08 -29.56 -21.22
C GLY A 185 -12.38 -28.29 -21.69
N LEU A 186 -12.96 -27.12 -21.40
CA LEU A 186 -12.28 -25.82 -21.52
C LEU A 186 -11.36 -25.58 -20.31
N ASN A 187 -10.38 -24.70 -20.50
CA ASN A 187 -9.34 -24.36 -19.55
C ASN A 187 -9.27 -22.83 -19.39
N LEU A 188 -9.34 -22.36 -18.15
CA LEU A 188 -8.92 -21.01 -17.76
C LEU A 188 -7.59 -21.10 -17.02
N THR A 189 -6.60 -20.36 -17.49
CA THR A 189 -5.31 -20.18 -16.82
C THR A 189 -5.14 -18.71 -16.44
N VAL A 190 -4.79 -18.46 -15.18
CA VAL A 190 -4.63 -17.12 -14.60
C VAL A 190 -3.31 -17.09 -13.85
N ARG A 191 -2.39 -16.20 -14.22
CA ARG A 191 -1.07 -16.06 -13.56
C ARG A 191 -0.67 -14.61 -13.30
N ARG A 192 -0.31 -14.26 -12.06
CA ARG A 192 0.15 -12.87 -11.74
C ARG A 192 -0.88 -11.84 -12.21
N VAL A 193 -2.14 -12.11 -11.89
CA VAL A 193 -3.29 -11.28 -12.23
C VAL A 193 -3.95 -10.74 -10.99
N ASP A 194 -4.20 -9.43 -10.95
CA ASP A 194 -4.91 -8.77 -9.86
C ASP A 194 -6.37 -8.52 -10.24
N PHE A 195 -7.28 -9.15 -9.51
CA PHE A 195 -8.72 -8.93 -9.60
C PHE A 195 -9.13 -7.96 -8.50
N LEU A 196 -9.43 -6.73 -8.89
CA LEU A 196 -9.68 -5.61 -7.96
C LEU A 196 -11.11 -5.09 -8.12
N LEU A 197 -11.86 -4.99 -7.01
CA LEU A 197 -13.15 -4.26 -6.97
C LEU A 197 -14.21 -4.70 -8.03
N ASN A 198 -14.16 -5.94 -8.52
CA ASN A 198 -15.14 -6.45 -9.47
C ASN A 198 -16.43 -6.90 -8.76
N ALA A 199 -17.57 -6.81 -9.45
CA ALA A 199 -18.89 -7.04 -8.89
C ALA A 199 -19.69 -8.12 -9.65
N GLY A 200 -20.27 -9.08 -8.93
CA GLY A 200 -21.07 -10.19 -9.47
C GLY A 200 -22.34 -10.48 -8.65
N ASP A 201 -23.24 -11.38 -9.07
CA ASP A 201 -24.22 -12.00 -8.14
C ASP A 201 -23.64 -13.28 -7.53
N ASP A 202 -23.13 -14.18 -8.37
CA ASP A 202 -22.31 -15.34 -8.01
C ASP A 202 -20.89 -15.17 -8.62
N GLY A 203 -19.84 -15.03 -7.81
CA GLY A 203 -18.46 -14.84 -8.29
C GLY A 203 -18.14 -13.37 -8.60
N GLY A 204 -17.72 -12.59 -7.60
CA GLY A 204 -17.48 -11.15 -7.80
C GLY A 204 -16.33 -10.85 -8.75
N ALA A 205 -15.26 -11.65 -8.76
CA ALA A 205 -14.25 -11.62 -9.82
C ALA A 205 -14.47 -12.73 -10.86
N ILE A 206 -14.38 -14.00 -10.46
CA ILE A 206 -14.44 -15.14 -11.38
C ILE A 206 -15.62 -16.06 -11.05
N GLY A 207 -16.39 -16.38 -12.08
CA GLY A 207 -17.36 -17.46 -12.09
C GLY A 207 -16.94 -18.60 -13.02
N VAL A 208 -17.16 -19.84 -12.58
CA VAL A 208 -16.75 -21.05 -13.32
C VAL A 208 -17.91 -22.01 -13.45
N LYS A 209 -18.10 -22.56 -14.66
CA LYS A 209 -19.11 -23.59 -14.91
C LYS A 209 -18.58 -24.73 -15.77
N ASP A 210 -18.52 -25.93 -15.19
CA ASP A 210 -18.10 -27.19 -15.84
C ASP A 210 -16.67 -27.17 -16.48
N ALA A 211 -15.87 -26.11 -16.28
CA ALA A 211 -14.54 -25.91 -16.85
C ALA A 211 -13.39 -26.32 -15.91
N THR A 212 -12.17 -26.41 -16.44
CA THR A 212 -10.93 -26.58 -15.63
C THR A 212 -10.28 -25.21 -15.41
N VAL A 213 -9.85 -24.91 -14.19
CA VAL A 213 -9.27 -23.60 -13.85
C VAL A 213 -7.98 -23.76 -13.06
N LEU A 214 -6.95 -23.03 -13.47
CA LEU A 214 -5.68 -22.88 -12.78
C LEU A 214 -5.45 -21.41 -12.48
N VAL A 215 -5.30 -21.09 -11.19
CA VAL A 215 -4.94 -19.76 -10.68
C VAL A 215 -3.60 -19.90 -9.97
N GLU A 216 -2.59 -19.14 -10.40
CA GLU A 216 -1.25 -19.14 -9.84
C GLU A 216 -0.81 -17.71 -9.54
N ASP A 217 -0.24 -17.47 -8.36
CA ASP A 217 0.43 -16.21 -8.01
C ASP A 217 -0.43 -14.95 -8.21
N SER A 218 -1.73 -15.02 -7.88
CA SER A 218 -2.74 -13.99 -8.21
C SER A 218 -3.41 -13.38 -6.99
N THR A 219 -3.82 -12.10 -7.09
CA THR A 219 -4.55 -11.40 -6.02
C THR A 219 -6.03 -11.24 -6.36
N PHE A 220 -6.89 -11.45 -5.37
CA PHE A 220 -8.32 -11.14 -5.42
C PHE A 220 -8.61 -10.19 -4.27
N SER A 221 -8.74 -8.89 -4.55
CA SER A 221 -8.93 -7.85 -3.54
C SER A 221 -10.24 -7.10 -3.72
N GLY A 222 -11.02 -6.98 -2.64
CA GLY A 222 -12.22 -6.13 -2.57
C GLY A 222 -13.37 -6.52 -3.51
N ASN A 223 -13.32 -7.68 -4.15
CA ASN A 223 -14.37 -8.11 -5.08
C ASN A 223 -15.64 -8.48 -4.32
N THR A 224 -16.80 -8.19 -4.92
CA THR A 224 -18.08 -8.22 -4.23
C THR A 224 -19.12 -9.03 -5.01
N ALA A 225 -19.71 -10.02 -4.34
CA ALA A 225 -20.85 -10.78 -4.87
C ALA A 225 -22.14 -10.37 -4.13
N SER A 226 -23.21 -10.01 -4.84
CA SER A 226 -24.50 -9.74 -4.18
C SER A 226 -25.08 -10.97 -3.51
N ARG A 227 -24.70 -12.18 -3.96
CA ARG A 227 -25.08 -13.46 -3.36
C ARG A 227 -23.90 -14.24 -2.80
N ARG A 228 -22.97 -14.71 -3.64
CA ARG A 228 -22.07 -15.83 -3.30
C ARG A 228 -20.69 -15.74 -3.96
N GLY A 229 -19.64 -16.17 -3.26
CA GLY A 229 -18.30 -16.22 -3.83
C GLY A 229 -17.78 -14.81 -4.15
N GLY A 230 -17.56 -13.97 -3.15
CA GLY A 230 -17.17 -12.56 -3.35
C GLY A 230 -15.95 -12.40 -4.22
N GLY A 231 -14.90 -13.21 -4.04
CA GLY A 231 -13.81 -13.34 -5.01
C GLY A 231 -14.16 -14.35 -6.11
N PHE A 232 -14.34 -15.61 -5.73
CA PHE A 232 -14.41 -16.74 -6.68
C PHE A 232 -15.64 -17.63 -6.44
N HIS A 233 -16.33 -17.99 -7.53
CA HIS A 233 -17.41 -18.96 -7.49
C HIS A 233 -17.18 -20.12 -8.48
N ASN A 234 -16.98 -21.32 -7.93
CA ASN A 234 -16.92 -22.55 -8.71
C ASN A 234 -18.28 -23.28 -8.72
N ASP A 235 -18.84 -23.55 -9.90
CA ASP A 235 -20.00 -24.43 -10.10
C ASP A 235 -19.64 -25.61 -11.01
N SER A 236 -19.41 -26.77 -10.40
CA SER A 236 -19.10 -28.03 -11.11
C SER A 236 -17.80 -28.05 -11.94
N GLY A 237 -16.96 -27.01 -11.89
CA GLY A 237 -15.62 -26.98 -12.50
C GLY A 237 -14.51 -27.58 -11.61
N ILE A 238 -13.36 -27.91 -12.21
CA ILE A 238 -12.19 -28.42 -11.48
C ILE A 238 -11.20 -27.26 -11.29
N THR A 239 -10.97 -26.82 -10.05
CA THR A 239 -10.19 -25.61 -9.78
C THR A 239 -8.95 -25.92 -8.95
N THR A 240 -7.80 -25.41 -9.38
CA THR A 240 -6.54 -25.37 -8.60
C THR A 240 -6.13 -23.93 -8.39
N ILE A 241 -5.83 -23.56 -7.15
CA ILE A 241 -5.34 -22.24 -6.74
C ILE A 241 -4.01 -22.44 -6.01
N THR A 242 -2.96 -21.76 -6.46
CA THR A 242 -1.62 -21.84 -5.87
C THR A 242 -1.01 -20.44 -5.73
N GLY A 243 -0.22 -20.17 -4.70
CA GLY A 243 0.56 -18.92 -4.60
C GLY A 243 -0.26 -17.63 -4.47
N SER A 244 -1.58 -17.75 -4.30
CA SER A 244 -2.54 -16.66 -4.49
C SER A 244 -3.11 -16.11 -3.18
N THR A 245 -3.60 -14.86 -3.21
CA THR A 245 -4.21 -14.19 -2.05
C THR A 245 -5.64 -13.74 -2.33
N PHE A 246 -6.55 -14.06 -1.42
CA PHE A 246 -7.92 -13.55 -1.39
C PHE A 246 -8.07 -12.64 -0.17
N THR A 247 -8.19 -11.34 -0.40
CA THR A 247 -8.30 -10.31 0.65
C THR A 247 -9.53 -9.44 0.49
N GLY A 248 -10.22 -9.12 1.60
CA GLY A 248 -11.32 -8.15 1.63
C GLY A 248 -12.55 -8.46 0.76
N ASN A 249 -12.67 -9.65 0.17
CA ASN A 249 -13.79 -9.97 -0.74
C ASN A 249 -15.09 -10.23 0.05
N SER A 250 -16.23 -9.85 -0.52
CA SER A 250 -17.52 -9.83 0.20
C SER A 250 -18.65 -10.60 -0.49
N ALA A 251 -19.47 -11.32 0.28
CA ALA A 251 -20.70 -11.97 -0.16
C ALA A 251 -21.92 -11.41 0.60
N ASN A 252 -22.68 -10.53 -0.06
CA ASN A 252 -23.61 -9.61 0.61
C ASN A 252 -24.96 -10.20 1.03
N THR A 253 -25.33 -11.42 0.62
CA THR A 253 -26.57 -12.06 1.08
C THR A 253 -26.48 -13.56 1.41
N GLU A 254 -25.49 -14.29 0.90
CA GLU A 254 -25.29 -15.71 1.19
C GLU A 254 -23.86 -16.06 1.65
N ASP A 255 -23.18 -17.01 1.01
CA ASP A 255 -22.00 -17.69 1.55
C ASP A 255 -20.76 -17.56 0.65
N GLY A 256 -19.57 -17.71 1.24
CA GLY A 256 -18.29 -17.68 0.53
C GLY A 256 -17.85 -16.26 0.23
N GLY A 257 -17.31 -15.53 1.21
CA GLY A 257 -16.80 -14.17 1.00
C GLY A 257 -15.59 -14.15 0.08
N GLY A 258 -14.58 -14.97 0.36
CA GLY A 258 -13.49 -15.25 -0.56
C GLY A 258 -13.93 -16.20 -1.68
N ILE A 259 -14.25 -17.44 -1.32
CA ILE A 259 -14.49 -18.53 -2.27
C ILE A 259 -15.78 -19.31 -1.95
N LEU A 260 -16.61 -19.59 -2.95
CA LEU A 260 -17.65 -20.63 -2.90
C LEU A 260 -17.33 -21.78 -3.88
N ASN A 261 -17.27 -23.02 -3.36
CA ASN A 261 -17.17 -24.24 -4.16
C ASN A 261 -18.47 -25.07 -4.11
N ARG A 262 -19.22 -25.18 -5.21
CA ARG A 262 -20.47 -25.94 -5.30
C ARG A 262 -20.59 -26.81 -6.56
N GLY A 263 -21.54 -27.74 -6.57
CA GLY A 263 -21.82 -28.60 -7.74
C GLY A 263 -21.16 -29.99 -7.69
N GLY A 264 -21.89 -31.02 -8.10
CA GLY A 264 -21.57 -32.42 -7.81
C GLY A 264 -20.33 -33.03 -8.49
N SER A 265 -19.56 -32.23 -9.25
CA SER A 265 -18.30 -32.63 -9.90
C SER A 265 -17.14 -31.66 -9.60
N ALA A 266 -17.38 -30.64 -8.77
CA ALA A 266 -16.40 -29.58 -8.53
C ALA A 266 -15.44 -29.89 -7.38
N ASP A 267 -14.24 -30.31 -7.73
CA ASP A 267 -13.11 -30.41 -6.80
C ASP A 267 -12.33 -29.07 -6.80
N LEU A 268 -12.07 -28.53 -5.61
CA LEU A 268 -11.21 -27.37 -5.39
C LEU A 268 -9.94 -27.80 -4.64
N THR A 269 -8.78 -27.43 -5.16
CA THR A 269 -7.49 -27.56 -4.46
C THR A 269 -6.86 -26.19 -4.27
N VAL A 270 -6.53 -25.83 -3.03
CA VAL A 270 -5.85 -24.58 -2.67
C VAL A 270 -4.53 -24.93 -1.98
N THR A 271 -3.42 -24.36 -2.46
CA THR A 271 -2.07 -24.69 -1.99
C THR A 271 -1.22 -23.43 -1.84
N ASN A 272 -0.45 -23.27 -0.75
CA ASN A 272 0.43 -22.08 -0.58
C ASN A 272 -0.32 -20.77 -0.85
N SER A 273 -1.47 -20.57 -0.20
CA SER A 273 -2.34 -19.42 -0.46
C SER A 273 -2.88 -18.84 0.83
N THR A 274 -3.17 -17.54 0.79
CA THR A 274 -3.65 -16.77 1.93
C THR A 274 -5.08 -16.29 1.68
N LEU A 275 -5.97 -16.54 2.63
CA LEU A 275 -7.35 -16.04 2.60
C LEU A 275 -7.59 -15.22 3.86
N SER A 276 -7.61 -13.90 3.71
CA SER A 276 -7.65 -12.95 4.82
C SER A 276 -8.76 -11.92 4.68
N GLY A 277 -9.34 -11.45 5.79
CA GLY A 277 -10.28 -10.32 5.79
C GLY A 277 -11.59 -10.49 4.99
N ASN A 278 -11.87 -11.66 4.42
CA ASN A 278 -13.05 -11.86 3.57
C ASN A 278 -14.33 -11.99 4.41
N SER A 279 -15.46 -11.51 3.89
CA SER A 279 -16.73 -11.39 4.64
C SER A 279 -17.92 -12.03 3.93
N ALA A 280 -18.80 -12.70 4.70
CA ALA A 280 -20.05 -13.25 4.18
C ALA A 280 -21.22 -12.99 5.13
N VAL A 281 -22.34 -12.46 4.62
CA VAL A 281 -23.52 -12.18 5.45
C VAL A 281 -24.13 -13.45 6.07
N ARG A 282 -23.94 -14.62 5.44
CA ARG A 282 -24.43 -15.90 5.98
C ARG A 282 -23.30 -16.76 6.54
N ASN A 283 -22.58 -17.53 5.72
CA ASN A 283 -21.54 -18.46 6.21
C ASN A 283 -20.28 -18.46 5.33
N GLY A 284 -19.14 -18.89 5.88
CA GLY A 284 -17.92 -19.11 5.10
C GLY A 284 -17.34 -17.79 4.61
N GLY A 285 -16.90 -16.92 5.52
CA GLY A 285 -16.28 -15.63 5.16
C GLY A 285 -15.08 -15.83 4.26
N GLY A 286 -14.15 -16.71 4.64
CA GLY A 286 -13.05 -17.14 3.77
C GLY A 286 -13.53 -18.10 2.68
N ILE A 287 -14.02 -19.29 3.06
CA ILE A 287 -14.44 -20.35 2.13
C ILE A 287 -15.77 -20.95 2.56
N SER A 288 -16.69 -21.15 1.61
CA SER A 288 -17.84 -22.05 1.75
C SER A 288 -17.77 -23.20 0.74
N ILE A 289 -18.07 -24.43 1.18
CA ILE A 289 -18.02 -25.63 0.33
C ILE A 289 -19.29 -26.50 0.43
N GLU A 290 -19.70 -27.04 -0.71
CA GLU A 290 -20.73 -28.08 -0.84
C GLU A 290 -20.17 -29.45 -1.31
N ASN A 291 -18.88 -29.50 -1.67
CA ASN A 291 -18.23 -30.61 -2.41
C ASN A 291 -16.95 -31.12 -1.69
N THR A 292 -16.08 -31.85 -2.43
CA THR A 292 -14.70 -32.11 -1.96
C THR A 292 -13.84 -30.87 -2.17
N THR A 293 -13.06 -30.50 -1.17
CA THR A 293 -12.04 -29.46 -1.26
C THR A 293 -10.77 -29.93 -0.55
N THR A 294 -9.59 -29.50 -1.01
CA THR A 294 -8.30 -29.78 -0.38
C THR A 294 -7.56 -28.47 -0.10
N LEU A 295 -7.10 -28.29 1.14
CA LEU A 295 -6.19 -27.22 1.55
C LEU A 295 -4.86 -27.85 1.96
N LEU A 296 -3.76 -27.34 1.40
CA LEU A 296 -2.40 -27.78 1.68
C LEU A 296 -1.51 -26.55 1.89
N ASN A 297 -0.94 -26.37 3.09
CA ASN A 297 -0.10 -25.20 3.34
C ASN A 297 -0.84 -23.88 3.04
N VAL A 298 -2.04 -23.71 3.60
CA VAL A 298 -2.92 -22.54 3.41
C VAL A 298 -3.06 -21.79 4.74
N THR A 299 -3.19 -20.47 4.69
CA THR A 299 -3.50 -19.62 5.86
C THR A 299 -4.88 -19.00 5.70
N VAL A 300 -5.82 -19.31 6.62
CA VAL A 300 -7.19 -18.76 6.62
C VAL A 300 -7.40 -17.97 7.92
N THR A 301 -7.38 -16.64 7.83
CA THR A 301 -7.39 -15.75 9.01
C THR A 301 -8.22 -14.48 8.83
N ALA A 302 -8.60 -13.80 9.91
CA ALA A 302 -9.33 -12.53 9.89
C ALA A 302 -10.66 -12.51 9.09
N ASN A 303 -11.18 -13.67 8.65
CA ASN A 303 -12.41 -13.74 7.87
C ASN A 303 -13.64 -13.75 8.78
N SER A 304 -14.76 -13.21 8.29
CA SER A 304 -15.97 -12.98 9.08
C SER A 304 -17.23 -13.53 8.41
N ALA A 305 -18.13 -14.13 9.19
CA ALA A 305 -19.46 -14.50 8.72
C ALA A 305 -20.52 -14.38 9.82
N SER A 306 -21.63 -13.68 9.54
CA SER A 306 -22.59 -13.29 10.58
C SER A 306 -23.36 -14.47 11.22
N ASN A 307 -23.38 -15.66 10.62
CA ASN A 307 -24.02 -16.85 11.18
C ASN A 307 -23.01 -17.92 11.63
N ALA A 308 -22.18 -18.48 10.74
CA ALA A 308 -21.24 -19.55 11.12
C ALA A 308 -20.08 -19.76 10.13
N GLY A 309 -18.91 -20.11 10.67
CA GLY A 309 -17.70 -20.36 9.88
C GLY A 309 -17.19 -19.08 9.23
N GLY A 310 -16.72 -18.12 10.03
CA GLY A 310 -16.04 -16.93 9.54
C GLY A 310 -14.87 -17.30 8.63
N GLY A 311 -14.05 -18.27 9.04
CA GLY A 311 -13.04 -18.86 8.16
C GLY A 311 -13.66 -19.77 7.11
N ILE A 312 -14.24 -20.89 7.56
CA ILE A 312 -14.59 -22.04 6.72
C ILE A 312 -15.99 -22.57 7.05
N ARG A 313 -16.81 -22.77 6.01
CA ARG A 313 -18.11 -23.44 6.09
C ARG A 313 -18.13 -24.73 5.26
N VAL A 314 -18.41 -25.86 5.92
CA VAL A 314 -18.69 -27.14 5.24
C VAL A 314 -20.20 -27.42 5.27
N GLN A 315 -20.91 -27.09 4.21
CA GLN A 315 -22.36 -27.31 4.12
C GLN A 315 -22.68 -28.78 3.80
N SER A 316 -22.04 -29.29 2.76
CA SER A 316 -22.02 -30.71 2.34
C SER A 316 -20.62 -31.01 1.78
N GLY A 317 -20.33 -32.29 1.53
CA GLY A 317 -19.02 -32.70 1.00
C GLY A 317 -17.96 -32.93 2.09
N THR A 318 -16.70 -32.72 1.75
CA THR A 318 -15.53 -33.05 2.58
C THR A 318 -14.39 -32.07 2.35
N LEU A 319 -14.03 -31.28 3.36
CA LEU A 319 -12.79 -30.53 3.36
C LEU A 319 -11.64 -31.41 3.86
N ASN A 320 -10.59 -31.55 3.06
CA ASN A 320 -9.32 -32.15 3.45
C ASN A 320 -8.34 -31.03 3.80
N ALA A 321 -7.87 -30.94 5.05
CA ALA A 321 -6.89 -29.94 5.46
C ALA A 321 -5.57 -30.61 5.86
N LYS A 322 -4.44 -30.06 5.38
CA LYS A 322 -3.09 -30.50 5.77
C LYS A 322 -2.13 -29.32 5.84
N ASN A 323 -1.24 -29.29 6.83
CA ASN A 323 -0.30 -28.18 7.04
C ASN A 323 -1.01 -26.81 6.99
N THR A 324 -2.28 -26.70 7.40
CA THR A 324 -3.11 -25.50 7.20
C THR A 324 -3.36 -24.77 8.51
N ILE A 325 -3.24 -23.44 8.51
CA ILE A 325 -3.65 -22.57 9.62
C ILE A 325 -5.10 -22.13 9.40
N VAL A 326 -5.94 -22.27 10.42
CA VAL A 326 -7.25 -21.61 10.50
C VAL A 326 -7.37 -20.95 11.88
N ALA A 327 -7.14 -19.64 11.97
CA ALA A 327 -7.06 -18.89 13.22
C ALA A 327 -7.59 -17.45 13.03
N GLY A 328 -7.93 -16.74 14.10
CA GLY A 328 -8.29 -15.31 14.02
C GLY A 328 -9.63 -14.99 13.32
N ASN A 329 -10.46 -15.98 12.98
CA ASN A 329 -11.74 -15.76 12.29
C ASN A 329 -12.86 -15.53 13.33
N THR A 330 -12.96 -14.31 13.84
CA THR A 330 -13.69 -13.99 15.08
C THR A 330 -15.22 -14.05 14.96
N VAL A 331 -15.80 -13.50 13.88
CA VAL A 331 -17.26 -13.48 13.68
C VAL A 331 -17.68 -14.76 12.96
N GLY A 332 -18.44 -15.62 13.65
CA GLY A 332 -18.87 -16.92 13.14
C GLY A 332 -17.91 -18.09 13.46
N GLY A 333 -16.70 -17.81 13.97
CA GLY A 333 -15.68 -18.79 14.36
C GLY A 333 -14.90 -19.40 13.18
N ASN A 334 -13.77 -20.07 13.44
CA ASN A 334 -12.93 -20.66 12.39
C ASN A 334 -13.68 -21.60 11.45
N CYS A 335 -14.33 -22.62 11.99
CA CYS A 335 -15.00 -23.63 11.17
C CYS A 335 -16.45 -23.88 11.60
N SER A 336 -17.29 -24.22 10.61
CA SER A 336 -18.67 -24.65 10.83
C SER A 336 -18.96 -25.96 10.10
N ASN A 337 -19.26 -26.99 10.91
CA ASN A 337 -19.15 -28.44 10.63
C ASN A 337 -17.70 -28.95 10.58
N ALA A 338 -17.52 -30.24 10.87
CA ALA A 338 -16.21 -30.88 11.01
C ALA A 338 -15.44 -30.96 9.68
N VAL A 339 -14.16 -30.60 9.75
CA VAL A 339 -13.18 -30.77 8.67
C VAL A 339 -12.57 -32.17 8.75
N PHE A 340 -12.23 -32.77 7.61
CA PHE A 340 -11.42 -33.99 7.59
C PHE A 340 -9.94 -33.60 7.59
N SER A 341 -9.35 -33.52 8.78
CA SER A 341 -7.91 -33.33 8.90
C SER A 341 -7.14 -34.51 8.29
N GLN A 342 -6.04 -34.21 7.58
CA GLN A 342 -5.00 -35.15 7.17
C GLN A 342 -3.74 -35.05 8.05
N GLY A 343 -3.81 -34.31 9.16
CA GLY A 343 -2.74 -34.06 10.11
C GLY A 343 -1.99 -32.74 9.89
N TYR A 344 -1.27 -32.34 10.93
CA TYR A 344 -0.35 -31.19 10.93
C TYR A 344 -1.03 -29.83 10.68
N ASN A 345 -2.30 -29.66 11.05
CA ASN A 345 -3.02 -28.38 10.96
C ASN A 345 -3.00 -27.61 12.29
N LEU A 346 -3.23 -26.30 12.25
CA LEU A 346 -3.28 -25.44 13.43
C LEU A 346 -4.62 -24.69 13.49
N GLU A 347 -5.28 -24.73 14.64
CA GLU A 347 -6.45 -23.87 14.96
C GLU A 347 -6.34 -23.21 16.34
N ASP A 348 -6.71 -21.92 16.44
CA ASP A 348 -6.67 -21.14 17.70
C ASP A 348 -7.92 -21.35 18.58
N THR A 349 -9.02 -21.85 17.99
CA THR A 349 -10.29 -22.11 18.65
C THR A 349 -10.88 -23.42 18.11
N ASP A 350 -10.80 -24.49 18.91
CA ASP A 350 -11.17 -25.89 18.60
C ASP A 350 -12.61 -26.03 18.06
N THR A 351 -12.76 -25.85 16.75
CA THR A 351 -14.02 -25.77 16.01
C THR A 351 -13.93 -26.47 14.64
N CYS A 352 -12.74 -26.54 14.04
CA CYS A 352 -12.45 -27.31 12.83
C CYS A 352 -12.37 -28.81 13.10
N SER A 353 -12.20 -29.20 14.38
CA SER A 353 -12.10 -30.59 14.86
C SER A 353 -10.83 -31.29 14.36
N PHE A 354 -9.71 -30.57 14.27
CA PHE A 354 -8.40 -31.14 13.94
C PHE A 354 -7.99 -32.15 15.04
N ASN A 355 -7.83 -33.42 14.66
CA ASN A 355 -7.76 -34.56 15.59
C ASN A 355 -6.85 -35.71 15.12
N GLN A 356 -6.02 -35.46 14.11
CA GLN A 356 -5.04 -36.40 13.57
C GLN A 356 -3.64 -36.13 14.14
N THR A 357 -2.63 -36.82 13.61
CA THR A 357 -1.23 -36.66 14.06
C THR A 357 -0.70 -35.30 13.63
N GLY A 358 -0.01 -34.60 14.54
CA GLY A 358 0.57 -33.28 14.29
C GLY A 358 -0.42 -32.12 14.36
N ASP A 359 -1.73 -32.38 14.43
CA ASP A 359 -2.73 -31.32 14.60
C ASP A 359 -2.57 -30.62 15.95
N GLN A 360 -2.70 -29.29 15.93
CA GLN A 360 -2.64 -28.42 17.09
C GLN A 360 -3.98 -27.68 17.24
N THR A 361 -4.61 -27.81 18.41
CA THR A 361 -5.91 -27.18 18.72
C THR A 361 -5.81 -26.25 19.92
N ASN A 362 -6.41 -25.06 19.79
CA ASN A 362 -6.24 -23.94 20.72
C ASN A 362 -4.77 -23.49 20.82
N ALA A 363 -4.11 -23.41 19.67
CA ALA A 363 -2.69 -23.06 19.52
C ALA A 363 -2.50 -21.61 19.04
N THR A 364 -1.29 -21.10 19.22
CA THR A 364 -0.93 -19.70 19.00
C THR A 364 -0.39 -19.51 17.59
N ALA A 365 -1.26 -19.19 16.64
CA ALA A 365 -0.86 -18.98 15.24
C ALA A 365 0.15 -17.82 15.07
N LEU A 366 0.04 -16.78 15.91
CA LEU A 366 0.93 -15.60 15.99
C LEU A 366 1.38 -15.09 14.61
N LEU A 367 0.41 -14.61 13.84
CA LEU A 367 0.59 -14.09 12.49
C LEU A 367 0.92 -12.59 12.52
N GLY A 368 1.80 -12.15 11.63
CA GLY A 368 1.99 -10.73 11.32
C GLY A 368 0.82 -10.15 10.51
N PRO A 369 0.85 -8.86 10.14
CA PRO A 369 -0.11 -8.26 9.22
C PRO A 369 -0.11 -8.97 7.86
N LEU A 370 -1.19 -8.77 7.08
CA LEU A 370 -1.17 -9.07 5.66
C LEU A 370 -0.39 -7.96 4.97
N GLN A 371 0.67 -8.31 4.26
CA GLN A 371 1.54 -7.38 3.54
C GLN A 371 2.39 -8.14 2.52
N ASP A 372 3.11 -7.43 1.66
CA ASP A 372 4.23 -8.04 0.93
C ASP A 372 5.33 -8.49 1.92
N ASN A 373 5.77 -9.74 1.76
CA ASN A 373 6.88 -10.32 2.52
C ASN A 373 7.95 -10.93 1.58
N GLY A 374 8.07 -10.39 0.36
CA GLY A 374 9.01 -10.80 -0.68
C GLY A 374 8.49 -11.92 -1.60
N GLY A 375 7.20 -11.89 -1.94
CA GLY A 375 6.55 -12.88 -2.82
C GLY A 375 5.76 -12.23 -3.97
N PRO A 376 5.15 -13.02 -4.87
CA PRO A 376 4.32 -12.47 -5.94
C PRO A 376 2.95 -11.97 -5.44
N THR A 377 2.55 -12.32 -4.21
CA THR A 377 1.31 -11.91 -3.56
C THR A 377 1.52 -11.74 -2.06
N GLU A 378 0.67 -10.92 -1.43
CA GLU A 378 0.74 -10.65 0.02
C GLU A 378 0.55 -11.91 0.86
N THR A 379 1.21 -11.95 2.02
CA THR A 379 1.16 -13.09 2.96
C THR A 379 1.05 -12.63 4.40
N HIS A 380 0.63 -13.53 5.29
CA HIS A 380 0.86 -13.37 6.73
C HIS A 380 2.16 -14.09 7.11
N ALA A 381 3.17 -13.33 7.53
CA ALA A 381 4.39 -13.89 8.10
C ALA A 381 4.11 -14.58 9.45
N LEU A 382 4.82 -15.68 9.74
CA LEU A 382 4.82 -16.28 11.07
C LEU A 382 5.78 -15.50 11.98
N LEU A 383 5.29 -15.00 13.11
CA LEU A 383 6.11 -14.26 14.07
C LEU A 383 6.87 -15.21 15.01
N THR A 384 7.97 -14.72 15.58
CA THR A 384 8.79 -15.48 16.53
C THR A 384 7.96 -15.95 17.72
N GLY A 385 7.93 -17.26 17.97
CA GLY A 385 7.11 -17.88 19.01
C GLY A 385 5.72 -18.35 18.57
N SER A 386 5.41 -18.29 17.26
CA SER A 386 4.28 -19.00 16.67
C SER A 386 4.41 -20.52 16.87
N ASP A 387 3.33 -21.18 17.26
CA ASP A 387 3.27 -22.65 17.34
C ASP A 387 3.25 -23.31 15.93
N ALA A 388 3.17 -22.53 14.85
CA ALA A 388 3.17 -23.00 13.46
C ALA A 388 4.57 -23.34 12.90
N ILE A 389 5.63 -22.81 13.52
CA ILE A 389 7.01 -22.93 13.05
C ILE A 389 7.53 -24.37 13.27
N ASP A 390 8.15 -24.96 12.25
CA ASP A 390 8.64 -26.35 12.20
C ASP A 390 7.58 -27.43 12.57
N ALA A 391 6.30 -27.05 12.58
CA ALA A 391 5.21 -27.87 13.12
C ALA A 391 4.45 -28.71 12.07
N GLY A 392 4.74 -28.53 10.78
CA GLY A 392 4.09 -29.20 9.68
C GLY A 392 4.61 -30.61 9.39
N THR A 393 4.32 -31.13 8.19
CA THR A 393 5.01 -32.33 7.68
C THR A 393 5.50 -32.19 6.24
N ASN A 394 6.79 -32.47 6.05
CA ASN A 394 7.50 -32.46 4.77
C ASN A 394 6.92 -33.50 3.78
N THR A 395 6.12 -34.45 4.25
CA THR A 395 5.56 -35.52 3.40
C THR A 395 4.44 -34.97 2.52
N GLY A 396 4.76 -34.61 1.28
CA GLY A 396 3.79 -34.08 0.32
C GLY A 396 3.43 -32.61 0.55
N ALA A 397 4.27 -31.87 1.27
CA ALA A 397 4.28 -30.42 1.18
C ALA A 397 4.85 -29.98 -0.18
N PRO A 398 4.53 -28.77 -0.67
CA PRO A 398 5.16 -28.19 -1.85
C PRO A 398 6.66 -27.92 -1.63
N ALA A 399 7.41 -27.72 -2.73
CA ALA A 399 8.86 -27.50 -2.67
C ALA A 399 9.26 -26.07 -2.24
N THR A 400 8.30 -25.14 -2.26
CA THR A 400 8.41 -23.75 -1.84
C THR A 400 7.17 -23.33 -1.06
N ASP A 401 7.19 -22.17 -0.41
CA ASP A 401 6.03 -21.51 0.19
C ASP A 401 5.30 -20.62 -0.85
N GLN A 402 4.34 -19.78 -0.40
CA GLN A 402 3.60 -18.83 -1.25
C GLN A 402 4.50 -17.79 -1.95
N ARG A 403 5.66 -17.46 -1.39
CA ARG A 403 6.60 -16.46 -1.92
C ARG A 403 7.66 -17.06 -2.84
N GLY A 404 7.69 -18.39 -2.97
CA GLY A 404 8.78 -19.11 -3.63
C GLY A 404 9.97 -19.45 -2.72
N VAL A 405 9.89 -19.19 -1.41
CA VAL A 405 10.95 -19.56 -0.45
C VAL A 405 11.00 -21.10 -0.32
N PRO A 406 12.16 -21.76 -0.43
CA PRO A 406 12.27 -23.22 -0.37
C PRO A 406 11.69 -23.85 0.90
N ARG A 407 11.19 -25.09 0.79
CA ARG A 407 10.66 -25.88 1.90
C ARG A 407 11.28 -27.30 1.94
N PRO A 408 11.60 -27.88 3.12
CA PRO A 408 11.56 -27.28 4.45
C PRO A 408 12.78 -26.38 4.74
N ILE A 409 12.63 -25.42 5.65
CA ILE A 409 13.74 -24.72 6.33
C ILE A 409 13.63 -24.97 7.85
N ASP A 410 14.77 -24.92 8.54
CA ASP A 410 14.87 -24.93 10.01
C ASP A 410 14.58 -23.50 10.50
N GLY A 411 13.35 -23.26 10.95
CA GLY A 411 12.81 -21.96 11.33
C GLY A 411 12.92 -21.66 12.83
N ASP A 412 12.91 -22.69 13.68
CA ASP A 412 13.11 -22.56 15.14
C ASP A 412 14.59 -22.63 15.58
N GLY A 413 15.47 -23.15 14.71
CA GLY A 413 16.91 -23.23 14.92
C GLY A 413 17.37 -24.43 15.74
N ASP A 414 16.56 -25.48 15.90
CA ASP A 414 16.94 -26.72 16.60
C ASP A 414 17.88 -27.65 15.78
N ALA A 415 18.12 -27.29 14.51
CA ALA A 415 18.84 -28.07 13.49
C ALA A 415 18.01 -29.17 12.77
N THR A 416 16.67 -29.08 12.79
CA THR A 416 15.76 -30.08 12.19
C THR A 416 14.71 -29.46 11.25
N ALA A 417 15.14 -29.02 10.06
CA ALA A 417 14.26 -28.46 9.02
C ALA A 417 12.97 -29.27 8.76
N THR A 418 11.85 -28.70 9.19
CA THR A 418 10.49 -29.20 9.02
C THR A 418 9.65 -28.09 8.39
N VAL A 419 8.73 -28.42 7.49
CA VAL A 419 7.89 -27.39 6.87
C VAL A 419 7.00 -26.74 7.92
N ASP A 420 6.75 -25.45 7.78
CA ASP A 420 5.80 -24.75 8.62
C ASP A 420 4.36 -25.14 8.29
N VAL A 421 3.48 -24.88 9.26
CA VAL A 421 2.04 -24.88 9.03
C VAL A 421 1.65 -23.53 8.40
N GLY A 422 0.86 -23.57 7.33
CA GLY A 422 0.38 -22.39 6.62
C GLY A 422 1.12 -22.09 5.31
N ALA A 423 0.81 -20.93 4.74
CA ALA A 423 1.27 -20.51 3.42
C ALA A 423 2.71 -19.96 3.39
N TYR A 424 3.26 -19.61 4.55
CA TYR A 424 4.57 -18.95 4.73
C TYR A 424 5.59 -19.92 5.35
N GLU A 425 6.85 -19.90 4.89
CA GLU A 425 7.98 -20.60 5.53
C GLU A 425 8.96 -19.61 6.19
N VAL A 426 9.23 -19.79 7.48
CA VAL A 426 10.26 -19.08 8.22
C VAL A 426 11.64 -19.55 7.76
N ALA A 427 12.16 -18.87 6.76
CA ALA A 427 13.59 -18.85 6.52
C ALA A 427 14.27 -18.01 7.61
N LEU A 428 15.23 -18.60 8.34
CA LEU A 428 16.20 -17.81 9.10
C LEU A 428 16.93 -16.89 8.10
N GLY A 429 16.72 -15.58 8.26
CA GLY A 429 16.68 -14.62 7.16
C GLY A 429 17.89 -14.58 6.23
N THR A 430 17.60 -14.73 4.93
CA THR A 430 18.53 -14.48 3.81
C THR A 430 18.19 -13.19 3.08
N TYR A 431 19.19 -12.35 2.83
CA TYR A 431 19.02 -11.13 2.03
C TYR A 431 19.08 -11.47 0.53
N LEU A 432 18.02 -11.16 -0.23
CA LEU A 432 17.93 -11.32 -1.69
C LEU A 432 17.87 -9.93 -2.35
N ASP A 433 18.61 -9.73 -3.45
CA ASP A 433 18.58 -8.51 -4.28
C ASP A 433 17.87 -8.86 -5.60
N GLN A 434 16.72 -8.25 -5.88
CA GLN A 434 16.04 -8.35 -7.17
C GLN A 434 16.16 -7.01 -7.90
N PHE A 435 16.74 -7.01 -9.11
CA PHE A 435 17.02 -5.79 -9.88
C PHE A 435 15.76 -5.27 -10.60
N ASN A 436 14.79 -4.70 -9.88
CA ASN A 436 13.60 -4.14 -10.53
C ASN A 436 13.90 -2.88 -11.37
N SER A 437 13.14 -2.73 -12.46
CA SER A 437 13.54 -1.95 -13.63
C SER A 437 13.23 -0.45 -13.55
N VAL A 438 14.27 0.40 -13.58
CA VAL A 438 14.17 1.79 -14.06
C VAL A 438 15.40 2.14 -14.90
N ALA A 439 15.21 2.89 -15.99
CA ALA A 439 16.26 3.23 -16.95
C ALA A 439 17.11 4.45 -16.54
N TYR A 440 18.37 4.47 -16.97
CA TYR A 440 19.35 5.55 -16.74
C TYR A 440 19.63 6.32 -18.04
N ASP A 441 19.44 7.65 -18.05
CA ASP A 441 19.81 8.53 -19.18
C ASP A 441 20.64 9.77 -18.76
N GLY A 442 21.78 9.53 -18.11
CA GLY A 442 22.63 10.55 -17.47
C GLY A 442 22.88 11.83 -18.31
N SER A 443 22.21 12.92 -17.95
CA SER A 443 22.26 14.18 -18.71
C SER A 443 22.34 15.52 -17.94
N ASP A 444 22.37 15.55 -16.60
CA ASP A 444 22.56 16.83 -15.85
C ASP A 444 23.59 16.87 -14.69
N GLY A 445 24.04 15.73 -14.17
CA GLY A 445 25.18 15.68 -13.23
C GLY A 445 24.86 16.03 -11.78
N THR A 446 23.60 15.89 -11.38
CA THR A 446 23.18 15.78 -9.97
C THR A 446 22.83 14.32 -9.65
N LEU A 447 23.39 13.77 -8.58
CA LEU A 447 23.15 12.39 -8.15
C LEU A 447 21.88 12.32 -7.30
N ASP A 448 20.80 11.78 -7.89
CA ASP A 448 19.66 11.28 -7.12
C ASP A 448 20.06 10.04 -6.33
N TRP A 449 19.66 9.98 -5.07
CA TRP A 449 19.94 8.86 -4.16
C TRP A 449 18.68 8.05 -3.89
N THR A 450 18.27 7.26 -4.89
CA THR A 450 17.52 6.03 -4.62
C THR A 450 18.51 4.88 -4.45
N PRO A 451 18.31 4.00 -3.44
CA PRO A 451 18.88 2.66 -3.45
C PRO A 451 17.74 1.64 -3.69
N ASN A 452 17.64 0.90 -4.80
CA ASN A 452 18.55 0.60 -5.91
C ASN A 452 20.02 0.36 -5.54
N THR A 453 20.23 -0.10 -4.31
CA THR A 453 21.26 -1.00 -3.72
C THR A 453 22.76 -0.93 -4.10
N TRP A 454 23.19 -0.22 -5.14
CA TRP A 454 24.59 -0.13 -5.59
C TRP A 454 24.98 1.31 -5.99
N SER A 455 26.15 1.77 -5.55
CA SER A 455 26.70 3.11 -5.84
C SER A 455 27.99 3.06 -6.66
N GLU A 456 28.26 4.10 -7.46
CA GLU A 456 29.51 4.24 -8.22
C GLU A 456 30.61 4.93 -7.39
N GLU A 457 31.72 4.22 -7.18
CA GLU A 457 32.95 4.75 -6.58
C GLU A 457 34.01 4.96 -7.68
N GLN A 458 34.44 6.20 -7.90
CA GLN A 458 35.56 6.54 -8.79
C GLN A 458 36.78 7.02 -8.00
N GLU A 459 37.97 6.46 -8.28
CA GLU A 459 39.25 7.05 -7.84
C GLU A 459 39.78 8.15 -8.81
N SER A 460 39.00 8.47 -9.86
CA SER A 460 39.37 9.43 -10.92
C SER A 460 38.91 10.86 -10.62
N THR A 461 39.68 11.86 -11.08
CA THR A 461 39.35 13.29 -10.93
C THR A 461 38.57 13.87 -12.12
N ASP A 462 37.91 13.05 -12.94
CA ASP A 462 37.13 13.49 -14.11
C ASP A 462 35.64 13.10 -13.97
N PRO A 463 34.76 14.03 -13.59
CA PRO A 463 33.36 13.75 -13.24
C PRO A 463 32.44 13.53 -14.44
N THR A 464 32.95 13.40 -15.68
CA THR A 464 32.13 13.44 -16.91
C THR A 464 31.83 12.08 -17.55
N SER A 465 32.06 10.96 -16.85
CA SER A 465 32.11 9.62 -17.48
C SER A 465 31.44 8.48 -16.69
N GLY A 466 30.27 8.72 -16.08
CA GLY A 466 29.50 7.70 -15.35
C GLY A 466 29.29 6.42 -16.15
N ARG A 467 29.66 5.26 -15.57
CA ARG A 467 30.00 4.05 -16.35
C ARG A 467 29.58 2.72 -15.76
N ILE A 468 28.76 2.79 -14.72
CA ILE A 468 28.03 1.63 -14.21
C ILE A 468 26.61 1.72 -14.76
N GLN A 469 26.12 0.63 -15.34
CA GLN A 469 24.78 0.59 -15.92
C GLN A 469 24.05 -0.69 -15.49
N ILE A 470 22.76 -0.55 -15.21
CA ILE A 470 21.84 -1.68 -15.09
C ILE A 470 21.32 -1.98 -16.49
N ALA A 471 21.50 -3.21 -16.98
CA ALA A 471 21.08 -3.61 -18.31
C ALA A 471 19.85 -4.52 -18.26
N THR A 472 18.75 -4.11 -18.90
CA THR A 472 17.46 -4.81 -18.88
C THR A 472 17.08 -5.52 -20.20
N THR A 473 17.88 -5.36 -21.26
CA THR A 473 17.50 -5.86 -22.59
C THR A 473 17.60 -7.38 -22.71
N ALA A 474 16.51 -8.01 -23.12
CA ALA A 474 16.43 -9.45 -23.35
C ALA A 474 17.49 -9.95 -24.35
N GLY A 475 18.23 -10.99 -23.95
CA GLY A 475 19.26 -11.64 -24.77
C GLY A 475 20.57 -11.91 -24.04
N TYR A 476 20.86 -11.19 -22.94
CA TYR A 476 22.17 -11.26 -22.28
C TYR A 476 22.13 -11.30 -20.73
N CYS A 477 21.37 -10.46 -20.03
CA CYS A 477 21.05 -10.69 -18.61
C CYS A 477 19.89 -11.69 -18.48
N ALA A 478 19.67 -12.26 -17.29
CA ALA A 478 18.45 -13.00 -17.00
C ALA A 478 17.20 -12.07 -17.00
N SER A 479 16.00 -12.65 -16.96
CA SER A 479 14.74 -11.92 -16.77
C SER A 479 14.71 -11.28 -15.39
N GLY A 480 15.16 -10.03 -15.32
CA GLY A 480 15.50 -9.29 -14.09
C GLY A 480 16.61 -8.26 -14.31
N GLY A 481 17.43 -8.41 -15.35
CA GLY A 481 18.53 -7.46 -15.61
C GLY A 481 19.74 -7.67 -14.70
N CYS A 482 20.86 -7.02 -15.01
CA CYS A 482 22.13 -7.30 -14.32
C CYS A 482 23.08 -6.08 -14.24
N LEU A 483 23.99 -6.11 -13.25
CA LEU A 483 25.00 -5.08 -13.01
C LEU A 483 26.10 -5.17 -14.08
N ARG A 484 26.27 -4.10 -14.88
CA ARG A 484 27.25 -4.04 -15.97
C ARG A 484 28.31 -2.96 -15.74
N LEU A 485 29.58 -3.37 -15.77
CA LEU A 485 30.76 -2.51 -15.75
C LEU A 485 31.30 -2.36 -17.18
N GLU A 486 31.36 -1.13 -17.71
CA GLU A 486 31.82 -0.82 -19.08
C GLU A 486 33.08 0.07 -19.09
N GLY A 487 34.02 -0.22 -19.99
CA GLY A 487 35.21 0.60 -20.24
C GLY A 487 34.99 1.73 -21.25
N ASP A 488 35.82 2.78 -21.21
CA ASP A 488 35.85 3.84 -22.26
C ASP A 488 37.26 4.20 -22.77
N SER A 489 38.29 3.40 -22.46
CA SER A 489 39.74 3.67 -22.65
C SER A 489 40.34 4.88 -21.92
N SER A 490 39.56 5.67 -21.16
CA SER A 490 39.99 6.95 -20.59
C SER A 490 40.21 6.95 -19.07
N THR A 491 39.58 6.03 -18.32
CA THR A 491 39.86 5.85 -16.88
C THR A 491 40.17 4.40 -16.49
N LYS A 492 40.57 4.26 -15.23
CA LYS A 492 41.01 3.06 -14.52
C LYS A 492 40.52 3.23 -13.06
N ASP A 493 40.26 2.13 -12.35
CA ASP A 493 39.90 2.15 -10.92
C ASP A 493 38.51 2.80 -10.67
N PHE A 494 37.46 2.13 -11.18
CA PHE A 494 36.04 2.43 -10.94
C PHE A 494 35.31 1.19 -10.40
N ALA A 495 34.36 1.36 -9.47
CA ALA A 495 33.69 0.23 -8.80
C ALA A 495 32.20 0.46 -8.53
N ALA A 496 31.42 -0.63 -8.59
CA ALA A 496 30.08 -0.70 -7.99
C ALA A 496 30.21 -1.13 -6.52
N VAL A 497 29.69 -0.35 -5.58
CA VAL A 497 29.83 -0.57 -4.13
C VAL A 497 28.45 -0.69 -3.47
N ARG A 498 28.34 -1.58 -2.47
CA ARG A 498 27.12 -1.79 -1.69
C ARG A 498 27.43 -1.96 -0.20
N ARG A 499 26.59 -1.39 0.67
CA ARG A 499 26.56 -1.65 2.11
C ARG A 499 25.79 -2.94 2.42
N VAL A 500 26.25 -3.69 3.39
CA VAL A 500 25.68 -4.96 3.86
C VAL A 500 25.74 -4.97 5.38
N ASP A 501 24.60 -5.13 6.06
CA ASP A 501 24.59 -5.34 7.51
C ASP A 501 24.75 -6.84 7.81
N LEU A 502 25.74 -7.19 8.61
CA LEU A 502 26.02 -8.55 9.08
C LEU A 502 25.71 -8.72 10.59
N THR A 503 25.04 -7.74 11.21
CA THR A 503 24.78 -7.73 12.66
C THR A 503 23.93 -8.92 13.08
N GLY A 504 24.43 -9.71 14.04
CA GLY A 504 23.79 -10.94 14.49
C GLY A 504 24.14 -12.21 13.69
N ALA A 505 24.78 -12.09 12.53
CA ALA A 505 25.26 -13.25 11.78
C ALA A 505 26.43 -13.95 12.52
N THR A 506 26.57 -15.26 12.31
CA THR A 506 27.74 -16.06 12.76
C THR A 506 28.43 -16.80 11.59
N VAL A 507 27.79 -16.81 10.43
CA VAL A 507 28.29 -17.19 9.10
C VAL A 507 27.64 -16.20 8.12
N ALA A 508 28.43 -15.72 7.17
CA ALA A 508 28.00 -14.83 6.09
C ALA A 508 28.72 -15.25 4.80
N THR A 509 28.00 -15.28 3.68
CA THR A 509 28.53 -15.74 2.38
C THR A 509 27.98 -14.87 1.25
N LEU A 510 28.86 -14.24 0.49
CA LEU A 510 28.54 -13.55 -0.77
C LEU A 510 28.49 -14.57 -1.90
N THR A 511 27.38 -14.65 -2.62
CA THR A 511 27.23 -15.36 -3.90
C THR A 511 26.86 -14.39 -5.01
N TYR A 512 27.26 -14.70 -6.24
CA TYR A 512 26.85 -14.00 -7.46
C TYR A 512 27.12 -14.86 -8.68
N ASP A 513 26.32 -14.66 -9.71
CA ASP A 513 26.59 -15.13 -11.05
C ASP A 513 27.32 -14.03 -11.85
N TYR A 514 28.21 -14.42 -12.77
CA TYR A 514 28.98 -13.47 -13.57
C TYR A 514 29.30 -14.00 -14.97
N ARG A 515 29.64 -13.07 -15.86
CA ARG A 515 30.09 -13.37 -17.23
C ARG A 515 30.95 -12.22 -17.78
N ARG A 516 31.96 -12.56 -18.58
CA ARG A 516 32.83 -11.59 -19.26
C ARG A 516 32.59 -11.60 -20.77
N GLU A 517 32.54 -10.42 -21.36
CA GLU A 517 32.28 -10.21 -22.79
C GLU A 517 33.33 -9.25 -23.35
N ASN A 518 33.92 -9.62 -24.49
CA ASN A 518 35.02 -8.92 -25.16
C ASN A 518 36.18 -8.51 -24.23
N TYR A 519 36.46 -9.33 -23.22
CA TYR A 519 37.21 -8.91 -22.02
C TYR A 519 38.73 -9.11 -22.16
N TYR A 520 39.35 -8.36 -23.09
CA TYR A 520 40.73 -8.55 -23.54
C TYR A 520 41.79 -7.71 -22.78
N SER A 521 41.40 -6.55 -22.24
CA SER A 521 42.28 -5.57 -21.58
C SER A 521 41.85 -5.25 -20.14
N CYS A 522 40.56 -5.39 -19.86
CA CYS A 522 39.93 -5.13 -18.58
C CYS A 522 40.25 -6.20 -17.52
N GLY A 523 40.05 -5.85 -16.25
CA GLY A 523 40.19 -6.79 -15.13
C GLY A 523 39.36 -6.32 -13.93
N THR A 524 38.61 -7.23 -13.30
CA THR A 524 37.69 -6.94 -12.19
C THR A 524 38.16 -7.65 -10.93
N ARG A 525 38.05 -6.98 -9.78
CA ARG A 525 38.15 -7.57 -8.45
C ARG A 525 36.81 -7.51 -7.76
N VAL A 526 36.47 -8.56 -7.04
CA VAL A 526 35.39 -8.50 -6.04
C VAL A 526 36.06 -8.38 -4.69
N GLN A 527 35.61 -7.41 -3.90
CA GLN A 527 36.24 -7.00 -2.65
C GLN A 527 35.19 -6.83 -1.54
N ALA A 528 35.66 -6.86 -0.30
CA ALA A 528 34.87 -6.47 0.87
C ALA A 528 35.69 -5.59 1.83
N SER A 529 34.99 -4.83 2.65
CA SER A 529 35.50 -3.97 3.73
C SER A 529 34.61 -4.19 4.96
N GLY A 530 35.22 -4.16 6.15
CA GLY A 530 34.51 -4.15 7.44
C GLY A 530 34.75 -2.84 8.22
N ASP A 531 34.99 -1.76 7.48
CA ASP A 531 35.34 -0.42 8.00
C ASP A 531 34.78 0.70 7.10
N GLY A 532 33.57 0.51 6.56
CA GLY A 532 32.86 1.53 5.79
C GLY A 532 33.52 1.93 4.46
N GLY A 533 34.38 1.07 3.91
CA GLY A 533 35.16 1.32 2.70
C GLY A 533 36.57 1.86 2.94
N GLY A 534 37.04 1.95 4.19
CA GLY A 534 38.38 2.44 4.55
C GLY A 534 39.53 1.53 4.10
N SER A 535 39.32 0.22 4.09
CA SER A 535 40.28 -0.81 3.69
C SER A 535 39.61 -1.99 3.00
N TRP A 536 40.12 -2.37 1.83
CA TRP A 536 39.48 -3.36 0.95
C TRP A 536 40.29 -4.65 0.78
N ASP A 537 39.75 -5.75 1.29
CA ASP A 537 40.25 -7.10 1.06
C ASP A 537 39.73 -7.67 -0.26
N THR A 538 40.56 -8.44 -0.98
CA THR A 538 40.18 -9.00 -2.30
C THR A 538 39.63 -10.43 -2.15
N LEU A 539 38.34 -10.61 -2.43
CA LEU A 539 37.65 -11.90 -2.44
C LEU A 539 37.91 -12.68 -3.74
N ALA A 540 37.88 -11.99 -4.88
CA ALA A 540 38.11 -12.56 -6.22
C ALA A 540 38.93 -11.64 -7.12
N THR A 541 39.56 -12.20 -8.15
CA THR A 541 40.20 -11.43 -9.24
C THR A 541 39.98 -12.13 -10.57
N TYR A 542 39.29 -11.43 -11.47
CA TYR A 542 38.99 -11.84 -12.83
C TYR A 542 39.92 -11.12 -13.79
N GLY A 543 40.79 -11.89 -14.43
CA GLY A 543 41.72 -11.38 -15.45
C GLY A 543 41.17 -11.50 -16.88
N THR A 544 41.92 -10.91 -17.80
CA THR A 544 41.67 -10.89 -19.25
C THR A 544 41.49 -12.30 -19.83
N VAL A 545 40.57 -12.44 -20.80
CA VAL A 545 40.31 -13.67 -21.56
C VAL A 545 40.33 -13.39 -23.07
N SER A 546 40.66 -14.41 -23.86
CA SER A 546 40.68 -14.31 -25.32
C SER A 546 39.32 -14.69 -25.92
N GLY A 547 38.31 -13.84 -25.69
CA GLY A 547 36.92 -14.02 -26.10
C GLY A 547 35.97 -14.08 -24.90
N ASP A 548 34.67 -14.22 -25.20
CA ASP A 548 33.60 -14.25 -24.20
C ASP A 548 33.62 -15.54 -23.36
N ASP A 549 33.10 -15.47 -22.14
CA ASP A 549 32.82 -16.67 -21.34
C ASP A 549 31.71 -17.52 -22.01
N PRO A 550 31.78 -18.87 -21.94
CA PRO A 550 30.88 -19.77 -22.68
C PRO A 550 29.44 -19.84 -22.13
N GLY A 551 29.09 -18.98 -21.18
CA GLY A 551 27.83 -18.95 -20.44
C GLY A 551 28.01 -18.22 -19.10
N VAL A 552 26.94 -18.16 -18.31
CA VAL A 552 26.97 -17.63 -16.94
C VAL A 552 27.77 -18.56 -16.01
N LEU A 553 28.52 -17.99 -15.07
CA LEU A 553 29.38 -18.69 -14.12
C LEU A 553 29.07 -18.25 -12.69
N ASN A 554 28.84 -19.19 -11.78
CA ASN A 554 28.60 -18.88 -10.36
C ASN A 554 29.90 -18.69 -9.56
N ALA A 555 29.85 -17.82 -8.55
CA ALA A 555 30.92 -17.57 -7.58
C ALA A 555 30.35 -17.50 -6.14
N SER A 556 31.17 -17.91 -5.17
CA SER A 556 30.80 -17.94 -3.74
C SER A 556 32.03 -17.64 -2.86
N HIS A 557 31.86 -16.73 -1.90
CA HIS A 557 32.93 -16.21 -1.05
C HIS A 557 32.44 -16.01 0.39
N SER A 558 33.20 -16.49 1.38
CA SER A 558 32.84 -16.26 2.78
C SER A 558 33.18 -14.84 3.23
N LEU A 559 32.22 -14.20 3.90
CA LEU A 559 32.35 -12.91 4.58
C LEU A 559 32.62 -13.06 6.09
N ALA A 560 32.91 -14.27 6.58
CA ALA A 560 33.19 -14.52 8.00
C ALA A 560 34.24 -13.58 8.64
N PRO A 561 35.30 -13.10 7.95
CA PRO A 561 36.25 -12.14 8.53
C PRO A 561 35.66 -10.78 8.92
N TYR A 562 34.51 -10.39 8.36
CA TYR A 562 33.88 -9.08 8.60
C TYR A 562 32.78 -9.14 9.68
N ILE A 563 32.37 -10.35 10.09
CA ILE A 563 31.42 -10.58 11.19
C ILE A 563 32.02 -10.17 12.55
N ASP A 564 33.31 -10.49 12.78
CA ASP A 564 34.05 -10.16 14.00
C ASP A 564 34.51 -8.67 14.04
N GLY A 565 34.09 -7.85 13.06
CA GLY A 565 34.51 -6.45 12.85
C GLY A 565 33.48 -5.43 13.37
N ASP A 566 33.15 -4.45 12.52
CA ASP A 566 31.98 -3.58 12.68
C ASP A 566 30.88 -4.06 11.70
N PRO A 567 30.02 -5.00 12.11
CA PRO A 567 29.20 -5.76 11.17
C PRO A 567 28.12 -4.91 10.46
N SER A 568 27.70 -3.79 11.05
CA SER A 568 26.72 -2.85 10.47
C SER A 568 27.30 -1.87 9.44
N ASP A 569 28.63 -1.81 9.28
CA ASP A 569 29.33 -0.98 8.29
C ASP A 569 30.17 -1.84 7.31
N THR A 570 29.76 -3.09 7.08
CA THR A 570 30.37 -3.95 6.07
C THR A 570 29.97 -3.48 4.67
N GLN A 571 30.91 -3.54 3.72
CA GLN A 571 30.67 -3.22 2.32
C GLN A 571 31.25 -4.28 1.38
N ILE A 572 30.63 -4.44 0.22
CA ILE A 572 31.10 -5.27 -0.90
C ILE A 572 31.24 -4.41 -2.15
N ARG A 573 32.19 -4.71 -3.04
CA ARG A 573 32.32 -4.01 -4.32
C ARG A 573 32.87 -4.85 -5.47
N PHE A 574 32.48 -4.47 -6.69
CA PHE A 574 33.01 -4.95 -7.97
C PHE A 574 33.86 -3.84 -8.61
N LEU A 575 35.19 -3.90 -8.46
CA LEU A 575 36.16 -2.90 -8.90
C LEU A 575 36.85 -3.30 -10.22
N SER A 576 36.79 -2.47 -11.24
CA SER A 576 37.70 -2.53 -12.38
C SER A 576 39.10 -2.02 -11.98
N TYR A 577 40.16 -2.81 -12.21
CA TYR A 577 41.54 -2.49 -11.78
C TYR A 577 42.57 -2.32 -12.91
N GLN A 578 42.13 -2.43 -14.18
CA GLN A 578 42.95 -2.22 -15.38
C GLN A 578 42.28 -1.22 -16.34
N TRP A 579 42.98 -0.87 -17.43
CA TRP A 579 42.38 -0.05 -18.48
C TRP A 579 41.42 -0.93 -19.27
N CYS A 580 40.15 -0.54 -19.35
CA CYS A 580 39.13 -1.24 -20.10
C CYS A 580 38.81 -0.44 -21.36
N ASP A 581 39.03 -1.03 -22.53
CA ASP A 581 38.66 -0.42 -23.80
C ASP A 581 37.11 -0.37 -23.99
N PRO A 582 36.56 0.53 -24.82
CA PRO A 582 35.14 0.58 -25.11
C PRO A 582 34.63 -0.74 -25.71
N GLY A 583 33.53 -1.26 -25.16
CA GLY A 583 32.94 -2.53 -25.57
C GLY A 583 33.48 -3.77 -24.83
N GLU A 584 34.33 -3.61 -23.81
CA GLU A 584 34.64 -4.69 -22.86
C GLU A 584 33.71 -4.63 -21.64
N TYR A 585 33.11 -5.76 -21.26
CA TYR A 585 32.10 -5.83 -20.19
C TYR A 585 32.39 -6.91 -19.15
N PHE A 586 32.24 -6.55 -17.88
CA PHE A 586 32.01 -7.50 -16.78
C PHE A 586 30.56 -7.36 -16.32
N HIS A 587 29.79 -8.44 -16.39
CA HIS A 587 28.41 -8.49 -15.89
C HIS A 587 28.35 -9.33 -14.62
N ALA A 588 27.60 -8.88 -13.63
CA ALA A 588 27.29 -9.62 -12.40
C ALA A 588 25.77 -9.63 -12.16
N ASP A 589 25.25 -10.77 -11.73
CA ASP A 589 23.84 -11.11 -11.58
C ASP A 589 23.64 -11.94 -10.29
N ASP A 590 22.40 -12.14 -9.83
CA ASP A 590 22.08 -12.93 -8.62
C ASP A 590 22.98 -12.62 -7.40
N ILE A 591 23.25 -11.34 -7.12
CA ILE A 591 24.19 -10.93 -6.07
C ILE A 591 23.51 -11.00 -4.69
N GLN A 592 23.90 -11.99 -3.90
CA GLN A 592 23.24 -12.33 -2.63
C GLN A 592 24.25 -12.36 -1.48
N VAL A 593 23.82 -11.98 -0.27
CA VAL A 593 24.57 -12.25 0.96
C VAL A 593 23.73 -13.11 1.90
N ALA A 594 24.06 -14.40 1.96
CA ALA A 594 23.43 -15.35 2.86
C ALA A 594 24.08 -15.27 4.24
N THR A 595 23.31 -14.85 5.25
CA THR A 595 23.66 -14.92 6.68
C THR A 595 22.93 -16.10 7.34
N ASN A 596 23.39 -16.52 8.53
CA ASN A 596 22.76 -17.59 9.32
C ASN A 596 22.17 -17.10 10.66
N GLY A 597 22.19 -15.80 10.89
CA GLY A 597 21.16 -15.11 11.65
C GLY A 597 20.45 -14.22 10.65
N ALA A 598 19.13 -14.08 10.78
CA ALA A 598 18.50 -12.89 10.22
C ALA A 598 19.19 -11.67 10.86
N PRO A 599 19.41 -10.56 10.14
CA PRO A 599 19.15 -9.31 10.81
C PRO A 599 17.70 -9.44 11.28
N THR A 600 17.50 -9.55 12.59
CA THR A 600 16.17 -9.26 13.14
C THR A 600 15.76 -7.93 12.52
N PRO A 601 14.57 -7.80 11.90
CA PRO A 601 13.91 -6.50 11.89
C PRO A 601 14.06 -6.03 13.34
N PRO A 602 14.74 -4.91 13.59
CA PRO A 602 14.90 -4.45 14.95
C PRO A 602 13.53 -4.44 15.62
N ALA A 603 13.49 -4.83 16.90
CA ALA A 603 12.20 -5.12 17.52
C ALA A 603 11.39 -3.82 17.57
N ALA A 604 10.28 -3.79 16.81
CA ALA A 604 9.32 -2.70 16.73
C ALA A 604 9.21 -1.98 18.07
N ILE A 605 9.23 -0.64 18.07
CA ILE A 605 8.84 0.07 19.29
C ILE A 605 7.43 -0.41 19.65
N ALA A 606 7.36 -1.18 20.73
CA ALA A 606 6.11 -1.37 21.44
C ALA A 606 5.62 0.04 21.83
N PRO A 607 4.35 0.40 21.54
CA PRO A 607 3.86 1.78 21.52
C PRO A 607 4.37 2.64 22.68
N VAL A 608 4.84 3.85 22.42
CA VAL A 608 5.75 4.54 23.35
C VAL A 608 5.22 5.90 23.80
N ALA A 609 5.23 6.09 25.12
CA ALA A 609 5.13 7.42 25.72
C ALA A 609 6.52 8.05 25.75
N ILE A 610 6.65 9.32 25.33
CA ILE A 610 7.90 10.09 25.36
C ILE A 610 7.62 11.42 26.06
N TRP A 611 8.48 11.86 26.99
CA TRP A 611 8.25 13.08 27.77
C TRP A 611 9.50 13.72 28.36
N ARG A 612 9.36 14.94 28.90
CA ARG A 612 10.44 15.66 29.58
C ARG A 612 10.41 15.52 31.11
N ARG A 613 11.57 15.60 31.76
CA ARG A 613 11.70 15.83 33.21
C ARG A 613 12.46 17.13 33.49
N SER A 614 12.00 17.88 34.49
CA SER A 614 12.62 19.16 34.85
C SER A 614 14.10 19.02 35.25
N GLY A 615 14.97 19.80 34.60
CA GLY A 615 16.41 19.77 34.82
C GLY A 615 17.15 18.56 34.21
N GLN A 616 16.52 17.84 33.27
CA GLN A 616 17.12 16.71 32.56
C GLN A 616 17.12 16.95 31.04
N ASN A 617 18.31 17.00 30.44
CA ASN A 617 18.53 17.28 29.01
C ASN A 617 18.42 16.04 28.10
N THR A 618 17.80 14.97 28.59
CA THR A 618 17.50 13.75 27.83
C THR A 618 16.00 13.48 27.97
N PRO A 619 15.24 13.32 26.88
CA PRO A 619 13.88 12.83 26.97
C PRO A 619 13.83 11.49 27.70
N LEU A 620 12.68 11.26 28.33
CA LEU A 620 12.30 10.00 28.95
C LEU A 620 11.33 9.29 28.02
N TYR A 621 11.37 7.97 28.02
CA TYR A 621 10.38 7.18 27.29
C TYR A 621 10.04 5.89 28.02
N GLU A 622 8.86 5.35 27.74
CA GLU A 622 8.38 4.11 28.34
C GLU A 622 7.41 3.41 27.39
N GLN A 623 7.62 2.11 27.20
CA GLN A 623 6.83 1.30 26.26
C GLN A 623 5.55 0.80 26.94
N TRP A 624 4.48 0.75 26.17
CA TRP A 624 3.16 0.20 26.48
C TRP A 624 3.08 -1.24 25.98
N ASP A 625 2.67 -2.18 26.84
CA ASP A 625 2.54 -3.60 26.51
C ASP A 625 1.13 -4.02 26.02
N GLY A 626 0.27 -3.04 25.70
CA GLY A 626 -1.16 -3.26 25.45
C GLY A 626 -2.03 -3.16 26.72
N SER A 627 -1.42 -3.08 27.92
CA SER A 627 -2.16 -3.02 29.19
C SER A 627 -1.53 -2.14 30.28
N THR A 628 -0.20 -2.02 30.30
CA THR A 628 0.58 -1.24 31.26
C THR A 628 1.87 -0.69 30.64
N PHE A 629 2.44 0.31 31.31
CA PHE A 629 3.76 0.85 31.01
C PHE A 629 4.87 0.00 31.69
N THR A 630 5.95 -0.26 30.95
CA THR A 630 6.93 -1.33 31.23
C THR A 630 8.19 -0.91 32.00
N GLY A 631 8.37 0.38 32.28
CA GLY A 631 9.48 0.95 33.06
C GLY A 631 10.26 2.05 32.33
N THR A 632 10.39 3.21 32.98
CA THR A 632 10.98 4.43 32.39
C THR A 632 12.44 4.28 31.97
N GLN A 633 12.75 4.73 30.75
CA GLN A 633 14.08 4.78 30.14
C GLN A 633 14.47 6.22 29.78
N THR A 634 15.71 6.42 29.30
CA THR A 634 16.24 7.71 28.84
C THR A 634 16.74 7.57 27.41
N SER A 635 16.40 8.50 26.52
CA SER A 635 16.89 8.56 25.15
C SER A 635 18.17 9.42 25.05
N GLN A 636 18.36 10.19 23.98
CA GLN A 636 19.60 10.92 23.72
C GLN A 636 19.66 12.29 24.40
N ALA A 637 20.86 12.87 24.47
CA ALA A 637 21.10 14.20 25.07
C ALA A 637 20.77 15.34 24.09
N VAL A 638 19.47 15.52 23.82
CA VAL A 638 18.93 16.48 22.84
C VAL A 638 18.39 17.78 23.44
N GLY A 639 17.90 17.78 24.68
CA GLY A 639 17.41 19.00 25.35
C GLY A 639 16.38 18.75 26.45
N GLU A 640 16.01 19.81 27.19
CA GLU A 640 14.87 19.79 28.12
C GLU A 640 13.59 20.28 27.39
N TRP A 641 13.02 19.40 26.56
CA TRP A 641 12.00 19.74 25.56
C TRP A 641 10.65 20.22 26.12
N LYS A 642 10.30 21.50 25.94
CA LYS A 642 9.01 22.07 26.40
C LYS A 642 7.80 21.72 25.56
N VAL A 643 8.01 21.63 24.26
CA VAL A 643 7.05 21.17 23.27
C VAL A 643 7.71 19.99 22.59
N VAL A 644 6.96 18.91 22.39
CA VAL A 644 7.37 17.71 21.67
C VAL A 644 6.37 17.50 20.52
N GLN A 645 6.87 17.15 19.35
CA GLN A 645 6.11 16.60 18.23
C GLN A 645 6.86 15.40 17.68
N GLY A 646 6.17 14.47 17.03
CA GLY A 646 6.81 13.35 16.38
C GLY A 646 5.84 12.59 15.50
N ALA A 647 6.42 11.82 14.58
CA ALA A 647 5.70 10.95 13.67
C ALA A 647 6.48 9.64 13.50
N GLU A 648 5.77 8.62 13.05
CA GLU A 648 6.28 7.28 12.78
C GLU A 648 6.15 6.96 11.29
N ALA A 649 7.09 6.16 10.78
CA ALA A 649 7.08 5.78 9.39
C ALA A 649 5.99 4.72 9.13
N PRO A 650 5.25 4.83 8.01
CA PRO A 650 4.15 3.92 7.68
C PRO A 650 4.62 2.52 7.29
N SER A 651 5.86 2.42 6.77
CA SER A 651 6.46 1.21 6.19
C SER A 651 7.82 0.84 6.80
N ARG A 652 8.32 1.61 7.78
CA ARG A 652 9.62 1.38 8.44
C ARG A 652 9.43 1.38 9.96
N ASP A 653 10.20 0.56 10.69
CA ASP A 653 10.26 0.65 12.16
C ASP A 653 11.12 1.85 12.57
N GLU A 654 10.54 3.02 12.38
CA GLU A 654 11.25 4.29 12.40
C GLU A 654 10.35 5.38 12.95
N ALA A 655 10.89 6.23 13.81
CA ALA A 655 10.17 7.38 14.34
C ALA A 655 11.09 8.58 14.48
N ILE A 656 10.60 9.76 14.11
CA ILE A 656 11.30 11.03 14.33
C ILE A 656 10.56 11.80 15.40
N VAL A 657 11.29 12.20 16.44
CA VAL A 657 10.75 13.01 17.54
C VAL A 657 11.57 14.28 17.66
N LEU A 658 10.87 15.40 17.72
CA LEU A 658 11.41 16.76 17.74
C LEU A 658 10.96 17.48 19.01
N GLY A 659 11.81 18.35 19.53
CA GLY A 659 11.46 19.22 20.64
C GLY A 659 12.34 20.46 20.78
N VAL A 660 11.82 21.44 21.54
CA VAL A 660 12.52 22.70 21.82
C VAL A 660 13.11 22.72 23.22
N ASP A 661 14.44 22.83 23.30
CA ASP A 661 15.17 22.93 24.57
C ASP A 661 14.86 24.24 25.32
N ASP A 662 14.43 24.12 26.58
CA ASP A 662 14.06 25.29 27.40
C ASP A 662 15.23 26.23 27.75
N GLY A 663 16.46 25.73 27.69
CA GLY A 663 17.66 26.51 28.03
C GLY A 663 18.18 27.38 26.89
N SER A 664 18.23 26.82 25.68
CA SER A 664 18.83 27.42 24.49
C SER A 664 17.82 28.00 23.50
N GLY A 665 16.60 27.45 23.46
CA GLY A 665 15.65 27.67 22.37
C GLY A 665 15.95 26.84 21.10
N ASP A 666 16.97 25.99 21.10
CA ASP A 666 17.27 25.14 19.94
C ASP A 666 16.19 24.09 19.73
N VAL A 667 15.70 23.98 18.50
CA VAL A 667 14.88 22.86 18.03
C VAL A 667 15.83 21.73 17.67
N THR A 668 15.59 20.57 18.26
CA THR A 668 16.43 19.38 18.16
C THR A 668 15.54 18.15 18.02
N GLY A 669 16.06 17.07 17.48
CA GLY A 669 15.34 15.81 17.41
C GLY A 669 16.21 14.57 17.61
N GLU A 670 15.54 13.44 17.71
CA GLU A 670 16.13 12.11 17.64
C GLU A 670 15.34 11.20 16.68
N LEU A 671 16.05 10.26 16.07
CA LEU A 671 15.54 9.21 15.19
C LEU A 671 15.64 7.87 15.91
N TRP A 672 14.53 7.16 16.01
CA TRP A 672 14.50 5.74 16.29
C TRP A 672 14.68 4.96 14.98
N ASN A 673 15.56 3.95 14.99
CA ASN A 673 15.89 3.11 13.82
C ASN A 673 15.48 1.64 14.02
N GLY A 674 14.47 1.41 14.87
CA GLY A 674 14.01 0.08 15.25
C GLY A 674 14.75 -0.57 16.43
N SER A 675 15.92 -0.06 16.81
CA SER A 675 16.69 -0.60 17.96
C SER A 675 17.16 0.44 18.97
N THR A 676 17.44 1.65 18.51
CA THR A 676 18.06 2.70 19.32
C THR A 676 17.62 4.09 18.91
N TRP A 677 17.48 4.98 19.89
CA TRP A 677 17.39 6.41 19.65
C TRP A 677 18.75 6.97 19.27
N SER A 678 18.80 7.79 18.23
CA SER A 678 20.00 8.46 17.72
C SER A 678 19.75 9.95 17.54
N VAL A 679 20.74 10.80 17.83
CA VAL A 679 20.60 12.26 17.66
C VAL A 679 20.55 12.57 16.16
N LEU A 680 19.57 13.36 15.71
CA LEU A 680 19.50 13.77 14.30
C LEU A 680 20.78 14.48 13.86
N SER A 681 21.36 14.02 12.74
CA SER A 681 22.59 14.59 12.16
C SER A 681 22.43 16.04 11.70
N ILE A 682 21.19 16.51 11.53
CA ILE A 682 20.83 17.88 11.13
C ILE A 682 20.55 18.81 12.32
N ASN A 683 20.74 18.36 13.57
CA ASN A 683 20.56 19.20 14.76
C ASN A 683 21.62 20.33 14.86
N PRO A 684 21.26 21.53 15.34
CA PRO A 684 19.89 21.99 15.61
C PRO A 684 19.15 22.41 14.32
N LEU A 685 17.86 22.11 14.26
CA LEU A 685 16.97 22.43 13.14
C LEU A 685 16.71 23.96 13.03
N GLY A 686 16.78 24.67 14.15
CA GLY A 686 16.68 26.13 14.21
C GLY A 686 16.69 26.62 15.66
N ASN A 687 16.76 27.94 15.86
CA ASN A 687 16.64 28.53 17.19
C ASN A 687 15.35 29.36 17.35
N MET A 688 14.58 29.08 18.40
CA MET A 688 13.36 29.79 18.74
C MET A 688 13.57 30.83 19.82
N SER A 689 13.11 32.05 19.55
CA SER A 689 13.20 33.17 20.49
C SER A 689 12.33 33.02 21.75
N GLN A 690 11.45 32.01 21.79
CA GLN A 690 10.59 31.63 22.91
C GLN A 690 10.40 30.10 22.90
N THR A 691 10.53 29.44 24.05
CA THR A 691 10.55 27.98 24.19
C THR A 691 9.17 27.34 24.32
N TYR A 692 8.09 28.11 24.20
CA TYR A 692 6.68 27.68 24.25
C TYR A 692 5.98 27.82 22.88
N TRP A 693 6.75 27.67 21.80
CA TRP A 693 6.27 27.79 20.43
C TRP A 693 6.33 26.41 19.75
N TRP A 694 5.25 26.01 19.09
CA TRP A 694 5.21 24.85 18.19
C TRP A 694 5.81 25.24 16.83
N GLY A 695 7.05 25.73 16.86
CA GLY A 695 7.72 26.32 15.69
C GLY A 695 8.30 25.31 14.71
N PHE A 696 7.94 24.03 14.86
CA PHE A 696 8.44 22.89 14.13
C PHE A 696 7.35 21.83 14.05
N ASP A 697 7.44 20.94 13.07
CA ASP A 697 6.58 19.76 12.97
C ASP A 697 7.23 18.68 12.10
N VAL A 698 6.69 17.46 12.13
CA VAL A 698 7.13 16.33 11.29
C VAL A 698 5.94 15.44 10.93
N ALA A 699 5.91 14.99 9.67
CA ALA A 699 5.00 13.96 9.20
C ALA A 699 5.77 13.00 8.29
N TYR A 700 5.28 11.77 8.18
CA TYR A 700 5.68 10.83 7.13
C TYR A 700 4.62 10.79 6.04
N GLU A 701 5.05 10.67 4.80
CA GLU A 701 4.20 10.44 3.65
C GLU A 701 3.93 8.92 3.51
N PRO A 702 2.68 8.47 3.29
CA PRO A 702 2.30 7.05 3.26
C PRO A 702 2.85 6.20 2.11
N VAL A 703 3.08 6.76 0.92
CA VAL A 703 3.44 6.02 -0.31
C VAL A 703 4.95 5.77 -0.42
N SER A 704 5.74 6.84 -0.44
CA SER A 704 7.20 6.84 -0.40
C SER A 704 7.77 6.43 0.96
N GLY A 705 7.03 6.69 2.05
CA GLY A 705 7.56 6.59 3.41
C GLY A 705 8.53 7.72 3.77
N ASP A 706 8.63 8.80 3.00
CA ASP A 706 9.56 9.90 3.30
C ASP A 706 9.04 10.78 4.44
N ALA A 707 9.92 11.12 5.40
CA ALA A 707 9.61 12.06 6.47
C ALA A 707 9.93 13.49 6.05
N VAL A 708 8.98 14.41 6.20
CA VAL A 708 9.22 15.85 6.00
C VAL A 708 9.25 16.54 7.36
N VAL A 709 10.40 17.10 7.72
CA VAL A 709 10.59 17.93 8.91
C VAL A 709 10.52 19.39 8.51
N VAL A 710 9.75 20.19 9.25
CA VAL A 710 9.67 21.65 9.08
C VAL A 710 10.07 22.35 10.38
N SER A 711 10.81 23.46 10.31
CA SER A 711 11.24 24.19 11.51
C SER A 711 11.53 25.68 11.26
N THR A 712 11.32 26.49 12.30
CA THR A 712 11.61 27.93 12.34
C THR A 712 13.01 28.21 12.89
N ASP A 713 13.73 29.13 12.25
CA ASP A 713 15.06 29.59 12.68
C ASP A 713 15.03 31.10 12.97
N GLY A 714 14.27 31.50 14.00
CA GLY A 714 14.15 32.88 14.48
C GLY A 714 13.54 33.90 13.51
N GLY A 715 13.17 33.51 12.28
CA GLY A 715 12.65 34.41 11.26
C GLY A 715 12.52 33.82 9.85
N SER A 716 13.12 32.65 9.58
CA SER A 716 12.91 31.87 8.35
C SER A 716 12.25 30.52 8.66
N LEU A 717 11.42 30.04 7.74
CA LEU A 717 10.89 28.67 7.74
C LEU A 717 11.77 27.79 6.85
N LYS A 718 12.16 26.62 7.35
CA LYS A 718 12.99 25.65 6.64
C LYS A 718 12.33 24.28 6.64
N SER A 719 12.68 23.44 5.67
CA SER A 719 12.30 22.04 5.61
C SER A 719 13.46 21.12 5.23
N TRP A 720 13.36 19.87 5.64
CA TRP A 720 14.24 18.76 5.31
C TRP A 720 13.39 17.54 4.99
N VAL A 721 13.91 16.65 4.15
CA VAL A 721 13.30 15.36 3.81
C VAL A 721 14.23 14.25 4.29
N TRP A 722 13.67 13.20 4.86
CA TRP A 722 14.35 12.00 5.32
C TRP A 722 13.79 10.79 4.59
N ASN A 723 14.62 10.14 3.78
CA ASN A 723 14.21 9.02 2.93
C ASN A 723 14.53 7.64 3.50
N GLY A 724 14.55 7.50 4.82
CA GLY A 724 14.96 6.26 5.52
C GLY A 724 16.48 6.00 5.53
N ALA A 725 17.27 6.80 4.81
CA ALA A 725 18.73 6.62 4.74
C ALA A 725 19.52 7.92 4.92
N THR A 726 19.04 9.03 4.35
CA THR A 726 19.76 10.31 4.35
C THR A 726 18.82 11.51 4.51
N TRP A 727 19.34 12.56 5.15
CA TRP A 727 18.69 13.86 5.21
C TRP A 727 19.04 14.69 3.98
N SER A 728 18.03 15.29 3.35
CA SER A 728 18.21 16.31 2.32
C SER A 728 18.83 17.59 2.90
N GLY A 729 19.36 18.45 2.01
CA GLY A 729 19.81 19.78 2.40
C GLY A 729 18.63 20.68 2.80
N PRO A 730 18.80 21.63 3.74
CA PRO A 730 17.73 22.51 4.19
C PRO A 730 17.16 23.35 3.04
N SER A 731 15.90 23.11 2.68
CA SER A 731 15.13 24.02 1.83
C SER A 731 14.61 25.19 2.66
N THR A 732 14.54 26.40 2.08
CA THR A 732 14.03 27.60 2.77
C THR A 732 12.75 28.06 2.09
N LEU A 733 11.63 28.02 2.81
CA LEU A 733 10.32 28.37 2.29
C LEU A 733 10.17 29.90 2.18
N THR A 734 9.62 30.36 1.06
CA THR A 734 9.34 31.79 0.85
C THR A 734 8.03 32.16 1.54
N LEU A 735 8.12 32.89 2.65
CA LEU A 735 6.94 33.26 3.46
C LEU A 735 5.98 34.19 2.67
N PRO A 736 4.68 33.84 2.54
CA PRO A 736 3.67 34.71 1.91
C PRO A 736 3.47 36.05 2.62
N VAL A 737 3.71 36.08 3.94
CA VAL A 737 3.57 37.26 4.81
C VAL A 737 4.76 37.38 5.75
N ALA A 738 5.10 38.60 6.14
CA ALA A 738 6.25 38.86 7.02
C ALA A 738 5.90 38.56 8.49
N GLY A 739 6.76 37.84 9.18
CA GLY A 739 6.65 37.52 10.61
C GLY A 739 7.47 36.26 10.92
N THR A 740 7.81 36.02 12.19
CA THR A 740 8.52 34.79 12.57
C THR A 740 7.50 33.64 12.65
N PRO A 741 7.67 32.52 11.91
CA PRO A 741 6.83 31.33 12.05
C PRO A 741 6.85 30.82 13.50
N ARG A 742 5.68 30.46 14.05
CA ARG A 742 5.49 30.21 15.49
C ARG A 742 4.68 28.97 15.83
N HIS A 743 3.59 28.70 15.11
CA HIS A 743 2.81 27.47 15.23
C HIS A 743 2.70 26.88 13.84
N LEU A 744 3.26 25.69 13.66
CA LEU A 744 3.22 24.91 12.42
C LEU A 744 2.36 23.69 12.70
N GLN A 745 1.51 23.31 11.75
CA GLN A 745 0.88 21.99 11.71
C GLN A 745 1.03 21.41 10.30
N LEU A 746 1.56 20.19 10.22
CA LEU A 746 1.83 19.45 9.00
C LEU A 746 0.98 18.18 8.98
N ALA A 747 0.29 17.93 7.88
CA ALA A 747 -0.39 16.67 7.64
C ALA A 747 0.01 16.12 6.26
N ALA A 748 0.09 14.80 6.13
CA ALA A 748 0.29 14.11 4.87
C ALA A 748 -1.04 13.69 4.24
N HIS A 749 -1.08 13.68 2.91
CA HIS A 749 -2.17 13.12 2.13
C HIS A 749 -2.22 11.60 2.32
N PRO A 750 -3.42 10.97 2.39
CA PRO A 750 -3.53 9.54 2.68
C PRO A 750 -3.01 8.58 1.58
N TYR A 751 -2.88 9.03 0.33
CA TYR A 751 -2.60 8.16 -0.84
C TYR A 751 -1.58 8.67 -1.87
N GLU A 752 -0.99 9.84 -1.65
CA GLU A 752 -0.17 10.52 -2.65
C GLU A 752 0.99 11.20 -1.96
N ASP A 753 2.09 11.39 -2.69
CA ASP A 753 3.26 12.16 -2.28
C ASP A 753 2.90 13.66 -2.11
N GLU A 754 2.05 14.00 -1.15
CA GLU A 754 1.60 15.35 -0.86
C GLU A 754 1.52 15.63 0.64
N MET A 755 1.87 16.84 1.07
CA MET A 755 1.59 17.34 2.42
C MET A 755 1.11 18.78 2.41
N VAL A 756 0.21 19.12 3.34
CA VAL A 756 -0.16 20.52 3.62
C VAL A 756 0.42 20.97 4.94
N LEU A 757 1.12 22.10 4.89
CA LEU A 757 1.64 22.83 6.04
C LEU A 757 0.81 24.09 6.26
N ILE A 758 0.18 24.23 7.43
CA ILE A 758 -0.37 25.51 7.90
C ILE A 758 0.54 26.16 8.94
N VAL A 759 0.67 27.48 8.89
CA VAL A 759 1.57 28.27 9.74
C VAL A 759 0.87 29.51 10.26
N SER A 760 0.92 29.72 11.58
CA SER A 760 0.66 31.00 12.23
C SER A 760 1.97 31.66 12.68
N ASN A 761 2.09 32.98 12.52
CA ASN A 761 3.33 33.73 12.78
C ASN A 761 3.25 34.72 13.96
N SER A 762 4.37 35.39 14.25
CA SER A 762 4.51 36.39 15.33
C SER A 762 3.59 37.61 15.24
N ASN A 763 2.94 37.83 14.10
CA ASN A 763 1.97 38.90 13.84
C ASN A 763 0.52 38.38 13.83
N SER A 764 0.30 37.12 14.25
CA SER A 764 -0.99 36.40 14.13
C SER A 764 -1.52 36.32 12.70
N GLN A 765 -0.61 36.27 11.71
CA GLN A 765 -0.98 36.10 10.31
C GLN A 765 -0.76 34.65 9.90
N ASP A 766 -1.77 34.10 9.24
CA ASP A 766 -1.85 32.67 8.91
C ASP A 766 -1.72 32.45 7.40
N TYR A 767 -1.04 31.36 7.04
CA TYR A 767 -0.75 30.98 5.66
C TYR A 767 -0.52 29.48 5.56
N ALA A 768 -0.71 28.93 4.36
CA ALA A 768 -0.48 27.52 4.09
C ALA A 768 0.43 27.32 2.86
N PHE A 769 1.04 26.15 2.79
CA PHE A 769 1.82 25.64 1.66
C PHE A 769 1.37 24.21 1.35
N VAL A 770 1.63 23.77 0.12
CA VAL A 770 1.54 22.36 -0.29
C VAL A 770 2.95 21.89 -0.65
N TRP A 771 3.32 20.68 -0.26
CA TRP A 771 4.50 19.96 -0.74
C TRP A 771 4.03 18.87 -1.71
N ASP A 772 4.64 18.77 -2.88
CA ASP A 772 4.21 17.91 -4.01
C ASP A 772 5.13 16.69 -4.25
N GLY A 773 5.65 16.10 -3.17
CA GLY A 773 6.59 14.97 -3.24
C GLY A 773 8.03 15.39 -3.53
N ALA A 774 8.22 16.56 -4.14
CA ALA A 774 9.54 17.10 -4.47
C ALA A 774 9.77 18.51 -3.90
N SER A 775 8.75 19.37 -3.89
CA SER A 775 8.92 20.81 -3.75
C SER A 775 7.79 21.50 -3.00
N TRP A 776 8.09 22.65 -2.40
CA TRP A 776 7.09 23.46 -1.69
C TRP A 776 6.47 24.50 -2.63
N GLY A 777 5.17 24.35 -2.90
CA GLY A 777 4.38 25.16 -3.83
C GLY A 777 3.05 25.64 -3.25
N ASN A 778 2.18 26.10 -4.16
CA ASN A 778 0.77 26.46 -3.94
C ASN A 778 0.47 27.33 -2.70
N SER A 779 1.42 28.17 -2.28
CA SER A 779 1.34 28.91 -1.02
C SER A 779 0.26 29.99 -1.03
N ILE A 780 -0.53 30.10 0.04
CA ILE A 780 -1.61 31.09 0.17
C ILE A 780 -1.58 31.81 1.52
N THR A 781 -2.06 33.07 1.55
CA THR A 781 -2.37 33.77 2.80
C THR A 781 -3.82 33.48 3.21
N LEU A 782 -4.03 33.07 4.47
CA LEU A 782 -5.32 32.75 5.07
C LEU A 782 -5.84 33.93 5.89
N ASP A 783 -5.01 34.46 6.80
CA ASP A 783 -5.18 35.80 7.35
C ASP A 783 -3.96 36.69 7.16
N GLY A 784 -4.14 37.76 6.38
CA GLY A 784 -3.15 38.82 6.22
C GLY A 784 -3.33 39.99 7.18
N ALA A 785 -4.44 40.05 7.94
CA ALA A 785 -4.74 41.17 8.82
C ALA A 785 -3.97 41.11 10.15
N GLY A 786 -3.81 39.91 10.71
CA GLY A 786 -3.11 39.71 11.97
C GLY A 786 -3.98 40.06 13.19
N SER A 787 -5.17 39.48 13.29
CA SER A 787 -6.07 39.70 14.43
C SER A 787 -6.38 38.40 15.18
N GLY A 788 -5.97 38.32 16.44
CA GLY A 788 -6.18 37.16 17.31
C GLY A 788 -4.96 36.87 18.19
N ASP A 789 -5.22 36.29 19.36
CA ASP A 789 -4.32 35.29 19.96
C ASP A 789 -4.77 33.94 19.36
N ARG A 790 -3.94 32.93 19.03
CA ARG A 790 -2.50 32.76 19.29
C ARG A 790 -1.86 31.54 18.60
N THR A 791 -2.64 30.52 18.28
CA THR A 791 -2.30 29.09 18.12
C THR A 791 -3.50 28.35 17.50
N ASP A 792 -4.25 29.08 16.69
CA ASP A 792 -5.61 28.80 16.25
C ASP A 792 -5.66 28.25 14.82
N VAL A 793 -4.58 27.59 14.39
CA VAL A 793 -4.42 26.93 13.10
C VAL A 793 -4.33 25.42 13.24
N TYR A 794 -4.94 24.68 12.31
CA TYR A 794 -4.80 23.22 12.23
C TYR A 794 -5.08 22.73 10.79
N VAL A 795 -4.57 21.55 10.45
CA VAL A 795 -4.83 20.86 9.18
C VAL A 795 -5.09 19.37 9.42
N ALA A 796 -6.01 18.79 8.66
CA ALA A 796 -6.19 17.34 8.54
C ALA A 796 -6.68 17.02 7.12
N TYR A 797 -6.40 15.82 6.63
CA TYR A 797 -6.92 15.34 5.36
C TYR A 797 -8.24 14.57 5.56
N GLU A 798 -9.22 14.84 4.69
CA GLU A 798 -10.38 13.98 4.47
C GLU A 798 -9.85 12.61 3.98
N GLN A 799 -10.14 11.52 4.71
CA GLN A 799 -9.38 10.29 4.49
C GLN A 799 -9.79 9.54 3.21
N GLN A 800 -11.06 9.56 2.78
CA GLN A 800 -11.45 8.94 1.51
C GLN A 800 -11.10 9.83 0.29
N SER A 801 -11.45 11.11 0.33
CA SER A 801 -11.33 12.01 -0.83
C SER A 801 -9.95 12.64 -1.04
N GLY A 802 -9.06 12.55 -0.04
CA GLY A 802 -7.74 13.19 -0.12
C GLY A 802 -7.74 14.73 -0.04
N ASN A 803 -8.87 15.39 0.23
CA ASN A 803 -8.88 16.85 0.38
C ASN A 803 -8.25 17.29 1.71
N ALA A 804 -7.31 18.24 1.70
CA ALA A 804 -6.82 18.84 2.94
C ALA A 804 -7.81 19.92 3.44
N LEU A 805 -8.31 19.78 4.67
CA LEU A 805 -9.10 20.81 5.35
C LEU A 805 -8.19 21.61 6.30
N VAL A 806 -8.03 22.91 6.03
CA VAL A 806 -7.30 23.83 6.93
C VAL A 806 -8.27 24.74 7.68
N VAL A 807 -8.11 24.83 8.99
CA VAL A 807 -8.88 25.72 9.87
C VAL A 807 -7.98 26.80 10.48
N TYR A 808 -8.52 28.00 10.66
CA TYR A 808 -7.81 29.16 11.21
C TYR A 808 -8.76 30.19 11.85
N GLY A 809 -8.31 30.90 12.88
CA GLY A 809 -9.03 32.04 13.44
C GLY A 809 -8.76 33.35 12.69
N LYS A 810 -9.54 34.39 12.99
CA LYS A 810 -9.31 35.77 12.51
C LYS A 810 -9.60 36.83 13.60
N GLY A 811 -9.65 36.44 14.86
CA GLY A 811 -9.96 37.35 15.98
C GLY A 811 -11.42 37.81 16.04
N THR A 812 -12.29 37.09 15.32
CA THR A 812 -13.75 37.11 15.42
C THR A 812 -14.22 35.79 16.04
N ASP A 813 -15.45 35.75 16.53
CA ASP A 813 -16.01 34.53 17.14
C ASP A 813 -16.04 33.34 16.15
N ASP A 814 -16.27 33.61 14.84
CA ASP A 814 -16.19 32.62 13.75
C ASP A 814 -14.81 31.98 13.59
N VAL A 815 -14.79 30.67 13.31
CA VAL A 815 -13.63 29.93 12.76
C VAL A 815 -13.73 29.92 11.24
N TYR A 816 -12.60 30.15 10.56
CA TYR A 816 -12.50 30.15 9.11
C TYR A 816 -11.86 28.85 8.62
N TYR A 817 -12.17 28.48 7.39
CA TYR A 817 -11.55 27.33 6.74
C TYR A 817 -11.37 27.55 5.24
N ARG A 818 -10.50 26.73 4.66
CA ARG A 818 -10.34 26.50 3.22
C ARG A 818 -10.05 25.02 3.01
N ARG A 819 -10.29 24.53 1.81
CA ARG A 819 -9.83 23.19 1.38
C ARG A 819 -8.81 23.28 0.27
N TRP A 820 -7.90 22.32 0.26
CA TRP A 820 -7.03 22.01 -0.88
C TRP A 820 -7.54 20.73 -1.54
N THR A 821 -7.69 20.74 -2.87
CA THR A 821 -8.36 19.68 -3.63
C THR A 821 -7.41 18.94 -4.58
N GLY A 822 -6.15 18.71 -4.16
CA GLY A 822 -5.03 18.22 -4.99
C GLY A 822 -4.56 19.19 -6.10
N SER A 823 -5.41 20.13 -6.51
CA SER A 823 -5.17 21.03 -7.66
C SER A 823 -5.38 22.51 -7.35
N SER A 824 -6.20 22.86 -6.34
CA SER A 824 -6.50 24.26 -6.04
C SER A 824 -7.01 24.48 -4.61
N TRP A 825 -6.90 25.72 -4.14
CA TRP A 825 -7.48 26.17 -2.86
C TRP A 825 -8.88 26.75 -3.05
N ASP A 826 -9.89 26.14 -2.43
CA ASP A 826 -11.27 26.62 -2.34
C ASP A 826 -11.35 28.04 -1.76
N VAL A 827 -12.46 28.76 -1.94
CA VAL A 827 -12.63 30.11 -1.35
C VAL A 827 -12.66 30.07 0.18
N THR A 828 -12.32 31.20 0.83
CA THR A 828 -12.47 31.32 2.30
C THR A 828 -13.94 31.30 2.70
N GLU A 829 -14.27 30.36 3.58
CA GLU A 829 -15.56 30.28 4.27
C GLU A 829 -15.39 30.45 5.78
N SER A 830 -16.51 30.63 6.50
CA SER A 830 -16.53 30.67 7.96
C SER A 830 -17.67 29.85 8.53
N MET A 831 -17.38 29.23 9.67
CA MET A 831 -18.35 28.62 10.55
C MET A 831 -18.64 29.61 11.69
N LEU A 832 -19.92 29.92 11.89
CA LEU A 832 -20.37 30.59 13.12
C LEU A 832 -19.95 29.74 14.32
N SER A 833 -19.43 30.38 15.38
CA SER A 833 -19.17 29.68 16.63
C SER A 833 -20.45 28.99 17.14
N GLY A 834 -20.27 27.80 17.73
CA GLY A 834 -21.27 27.26 18.64
C GLY A 834 -21.59 28.29 19.73
N THR A 835 -22.76 28.20 20.36
CA THR A 835 -23.43 29.26 21.17
C THR A 835 -22.65 29.94 22.33
N GLY A 836 -21.39 29.56 22.56
CA GLY A 836 -20.42 30.31 23.35
C GLY A 836 -19.92 31.59 22.66
N GLY A 837 -19.08 32.34 23.38
CA GLY A 837 -18.50 33.60 22.93
C GLY A 837 -16.98 33.53 22.74
N GLY A 838 -16.45 34.57 22.09
CA GLY A 838 -15.02 34.77 21.91
C GLY A 838 -14.46 34.07 20.68
N TYR A 839 -13.31 34.56 20.23
CA TYR A 839 -12.57 34.03 19.09
C TYR A 839 -11.79 32.77 19.47
N ALA A 840 -11.60 31.88 18.50
CA ALA A 840 -10.77 30.68 18.64
C ALA A 840 -9.33 31.04 19.03
N ARG A 841 -8.77 30.32 20.01
CA ARG A 841 -7.36 30.44 20.44
C ARG A 841 -6.58 29.14 20.31
N TRP A 842 -7.28 28.01 20.41
CA TRP A 842 -6.77 26.70 20.09
C TRP A 842 -7.78 25.98 19.20
N THR A 843 -7.26 25.30 18.19
CA THR A 843 -8.02 24.41 17.29
C THR A 843 -7.30 23.07 17.23
N THR A 844 -8.06 21.99 17.09
CA THR A 844 -7.56 20.63 16.89
C THR A 844 -8.50 19.90 15.94
N LEU A 845 -7.96 19.18 14.97
CA LEU A 845 -8.71 18.31 14.08
C LEU A 845 -8.32 16.85 14.34
N GLY A 846 -9.29 15.96 14.18
CA GLY A 846 -9.07 14.51 14.12
C GLY A 846 -9.89 13.96 12.96
N ALA A 847 -9.23 13.27 12.03
CA ALA A 847 -9.89 12.66 10.88
C ALA A 847 -10.32 11.22 11.19
N ASP A 848 -11.41 10.79 10.56
CA ASP A 848 -11.94 9.43 10.63
C ASP A 848 -11.24 8.55 9.58
N PRO A 849 -10.45 7.51 9.94
CA PRO A 849 -9.79 6.65 8.97
C PRO A 849 -10.76 5.76 8.18
N GLY A 850 -12.06 5.80 8.46
CA GLY A 850 -13.10 5.17 7.65
C GLY A 850 -13.91 6.13 6.77
N SER A 851 -13.72 7.46 6.84
CA SER A 851 -14.55 8.40 6.09
C SER A 851 -13.95 9.81 5.88
N ASN A 852 -14.68 10.71 5.20
CA ASN A 852 -14.35 12.14 5.16
C ASN A 852 -14.85 12.94 6.38
N ASN A 853 -15.20 12.26 7.48
CA ASN A 853 -15.51 12.94 8.73
C ASN A 853 -14.24 13.52 9.36
N ILE A 854 -14.29 14.80 9.73
CA ILE A 854 -13.22 15.45 10.51
C ILE A 854 -13.85 16.15 11.71
N ALA A 855 -13.52 15.70 12.91
CA ALA A 855 -13.94 16.31 14.15
C ALA A 855 -13.08 17.55 14.41
N LEU A 856 -13.72 18.65 14.83
CA LEU A 856 -13.06 19.88 15.24
C LEU A 856 -13.33 20.13 16.73
N GLY A 857 -12.27 20.37 17.49
CA GLY A 857 -12.34 20.96 18.83
C GLY A 857 -11.80 22.39 18.83
N VAL A 858 -12.52 23.31 19.47
CA VAL A 858 -12.13 24.71 19.59
C VAL A 858 -12.19 25.17 21.04
N LEU A 859 -11.11 25.78 21.53
CA LEU A 859 -11.07 26.53 22.79
C LEU A 859 -11.02 28.04 22.48
N THR A 860 -11.98 28.81 22.99
CA THR A 860 -12.06 30.25 22.77
C THR A 860 -11.32 31.07 23.83
N ASN A 861 -11.09 32.35 23.54
CA ASN A 861 -10.50 33.29 24.50
C ASN A 861 -11.35 33.54 25.76
N ASP A 862 -12.63 33.17 25.75
CA ASP A 862 -13.56 33.34 26.88
C ASP A 862 -13.63 32.06 27.76
N SER A 863 -12.84 31.02 27.45
CA SER A 863 -12.79 29.69 28.08
C SER A 863 -13.99 28.78 27.75
N ASP A 864 -14.65 29.04 26.62
CA ASP A 864 -15.65 28.14 26.05
C ASP A 864 -14.96 27.06 25.20
N VAL A 865 -15.41 25.81 25.31
CA VAL A 865 -15.05 24.74 24.37
C VAL A 865 -16.27 24.33 23.59
N TRP A 866 -16.13 24.29 22.27
CA TRP A 866 -17.16 23.77 21.38
C TRP A 866 -16.57 22.84 20.34
N LEU A 867 -17.41 21.92 19.87
CA LEU A 867 -17.10 20.86 18.94
C LEU A 867 -17.95 20.98 17.69
N ALA A 868 -17.47 20.45 16.57
CA ALA A 868 -18.23 20.25 15.32
C ALA A 868 -17.67 19.03 14.56
N VAL A 869 -18.39 18.53 13.56
CA VAL A 869 -17.89 17.50 12.65
C VAL A 869 -18.13 17.95 11.20
N TRP A 870 -17.04 18.03 10.43
CA TRP A 870 -17.06 18.16 8.97
C TRP A 870 -17.39 16.79 8.35
N ASN A 871 -18.11 16.75 7.23
CA ASN A 871 -18.55 15.50 6.58
C ASN A 871 -18.16 15.41 5.08
N GLY A 872 -16.99 15.91 4.70
CA GLY A 872 -16.55 16.05 3.30
C GLY A 872 -17.16 17.24 2.54
N SER A 873 -18.27 17.82 3.03
CA SER A 873 -18.99 18.90 2.31
C SER A 873 -19.54 20.02 3.17
N SER A 874 -19.74 19.80 4.48
CA SER A 874 -20.37 20.77 5.38
C SER A 874 -20.03 20.50 6.84
N TRP A 875 -20.07 21.56 7.66
CA TRP A 875 -19.97 21.46 9.11
C TRP A 875 -21.33 21.13 9.74
N ASN A 876 -21.36 20.06 10.53
CA ASN A 876 -22.53 19.53 11.22
C ASN A 876 -22.25 19.37 12.73
N ASP A 877 -23.29 18.96 13.46
CA ASP A 877 -23.24 18.57 14.88
C ASP A 877 -22.44 19.53 15.79
N GLN A 878 -22.74 20.83 15.69
CA GLN A 878 -22.11 21.83 16.55
C GLN A 878 -22.62 21.72 18.00
N ALA A 879 -21.70 21.63 18.97
CA ALA A 879 -22.02 21.54 20.39
C ALA A 879 -21.05 22.35 21.27
N THR A 880 -21.54 23.33 22.03
CA THR A 880 -20.77 23.92 23.14
C THR A 880 -20.78 22.94 24.32
N VAL A 881 -19.61 22.40 24.68
CA VAL A 881 -19.48 21.30 25.65
C VAL A 881 -19.15 21.77 27.07
N THR A 882 -18.39 22.87 27.21
CA THR A 882 -18.23 23.61 28.48
C THR A 882 -18.06 25.11 28.21
N THR A 883 -18.36 25.93 29.22
CA THR A 883 -18.14 27.40 29.23
C THR A 883 -17.22 27.82 30.39
N SER A 884 -16.37 26.89 30.83
CA SER A 884 -15.48 27.04 31.99
C SER A 884 -14.25 26.14 31.88
N SER A 885 -13.72 26.03 30.66
CA SER A 885 -12.52 25.24 30.39
C SER A 885 -11.34 25.70 31.23
N THR A 886 -10.42 24.79 31.51
CA THR A 886 -9.06 25.16 31.91
C THR A 886 -8.31 25.78 30.73
N GLY A 887 -7.39 26.67 31.07
CA GLY A 887 -6.61 27.42 30.09
C GLY A 887 -7.42 28.43 29.28
N THR A 888 -6.69 29.41 28.74
CA THR A 888 -7.15 30.18 27.57
C THR A 888 -6.01 30.36 26.56
N THR A 889 -4.88 29.68 26.78
CA THR A 889 -3.61 29.80 26.05
C THR A 889 -2.86 28.46 26.01
N GLU A 890 -3.55 27.37 26.35
CA GLU A 890 -3.05 26.03 26.59
C GLU A 890 -3.93 25.04 25.80
N PRO A 891 -3.41 23.91 25.28
CA PRO A 891 -4.16 22.94 24.48
C PRO A 891 -5.05 22.06 25.38
N ALA A 892 -6.04 22.67 26.03
CA ALA A 892 -6.95 22.00 26.96
C ALA A 892 -8.13 21.29 26.26
N VAL A 893 -8.07 21.09 24.95
CA VAL A 893 -9.03 20.32 24.15
C VAL A 893 -8.29 19.46 23.13
N ALA A 894 -8.74 18.23 22.94
CA ALA A 894 -8.26 17.30 21.92
C ALA A 894 -9.43 16.49 21.34
N VAL A 895 -9.34 16.10 20.07
CA VAL A 895 -10.33 15.27 19.37
C VAL A 895 -9.63 14.19 18.55
N ALA A 896 -10.22 13.00 18.44
CA ALA A 896 -9.75 11.89 17.61
C ALA A 896 -10.92 10.99 17.21
N PHE A 897 -10.73 10.12 16.22
CA PHE A 897 -11.67 9.03 15.90
C PHE A 897 -11.13 7.67 16.36
N GLU A 898 -12.05 6.77 16.70
CA GLU A 898 -11.79 5.34 16.82
C GLU A 898 -11.53 4.75 15.43
N GLY A 899 -10.47 3.94 15.31
CA GLY A 899 -9.92 3.49 14.03
C GLY A 899 -10.74 2.46 13.26
N THR A 900 -11.76 1.82 13.88
CA THR A 900 -12.63 0.86 13.16
C THR A 900 -14.12 1.19 13.24
N SER A 901 -14.58 1.83 14.32
CA SER A 901 -16.01 2.12 14.53
C SER A 901 -16.48 3.43 13.87
N GLY A 902 -15.56 4.36 13.55
CA GLY A 902 -15.89 5.70 13.08
C GLY A 902 -16.58 6.59 14.13
N GLN A 903 -16.49 6.24 15.43
CA GLN A 903 -16.92 7.11 16.52
C GLN A 903 -15.84 8.14 16.85
N ALA A 904 -16.23 9.38 17.15
CA ALA A 904 -15.28 10.41 17.58
C ALA A 904 -15.26 10.54 19.11
N LEU A 905 -14.10 10.84 19.66
CA LEU A 905 -13.87 11.14 21.06
C LEU A 905 -13.33 12.57 21.19
N ALA A 906 -13.89 13.35 22.11
CA ALA A 906 -13.42 14.71 22.40
C ALA A 906 -13.20 14.88 23.90
N THR A 907 -11.97 15.16 24.31
CA THR A 907 -11.57 15.41 25.70
C THR A 907 -11.31 16.89 25.93
N TYR A 908 -11.79 17.42 27.05
CA TYR A 908 -11.60 18.83 27.44
C TYR A 908 -11.38 18.99 28.95
N GLY A 909 -10.58 19.99 29.31
CA GLY A 909 -10.23 20.28 30.70
C GLY A 909 -11.23 21.20 31.38
N GLU A 910 -11.47 21.01 32.68
CA GLU A 910 -12.23 21.91 33.54
C GLU A 910 -11.47 22.12 34.86
N SER A 911 -11.92 23.05 35.71
CA SER A 911 -11.36 23.29 37.06
C SER A 911 -11.66 22.16 38.07
N SER A 912 -11.34 20.94 37.68
CA SER A 912 -11.68 19.65 38.29
C SER A 912 -10.57 18.65 37.97
N ASN A 913 -10.25 17.76 38.91
CA ASN A 913 -9.20 16.75 38.73
C ASN A 913 -9.70 15.44 38.07
N THR A 914 -10.77 15.56 37.30
CA THR A 914 -11.36 14.53 36.44
C THR A 914 -11.62 15.22 35.11
N PRO A 915 -10.79 15.00 34.08
CA PRO A 915 -11.03 15.54 32.75
C PRO A 915 -12.42 15.13 32.21
N ARG A 916 -12.96 15.90 31.27
CA ARG A 916 -14.29 15.66 30.69
C ARG A 916 -14.17 15.13 29.27
N TYR A 917 -15.20 14.40 28.84
CA TYR A 917 -15.30 13.99 27.45
C TYR A 917 -16.73 13.93 26.92
N ARG A 918 -16.84 13.98 25.59
CA ARG A 918 -17.99 13.53 24.80
C ARG A 918 -17.55 12.47 23.81
N THR A 919 -18.46 11.59 23.45
CA THR A 919 -18.38 10.79 22.22
C THR A 919 -19.30 11.38 21.15
N TRP A 920 -19.02 11.08 19.89
CA TRP A 920 -19.85 11.38 18.73
C TRP A 920 -20.12 10.08 17.97
N THR A 921 -21.34 9.93 17.48
CA THR A 921 -21.72 8.80 16.62
C THR A 921 -22.44 9.33 15.38
N SER A 922 -22.04 8.86 14.21
CA SER A 922 -22.65 9.24 12.93
C SER A 922 -24.18 9.09 12.96
N GLY A 923 -24.87 10.13 12.49
CA GLY A 923 -26.34 10.23 12.49
C GLY A 923 -26.99 10.49 13.87
N SER A 924 -26.25 10.44 14.97
CA SER A 924 -26.73 10.77 16.33
C SER A 924 -26.13 12.07 16.89
N GLY A 925 -24.95 12.47 16.43
CA GLY A 925 -24.24 13.67 16.86
C GLY A 925 -23.44 13.46 18.16
N TRP A 926 -23.00 14.55 18.77
CA TRP A 926 -22.31 14.51 20.07
C TRP A 926 -23.26 14.15 21.20
N ASP A 927 -22.76 13.33 22.13
CA ASP A 927 -23.51 12.83 23.26
C ASP A 927 -24.00 13.98 24.17
N ALA A 928 -25.32 14.04 24.43
CA ALA A 928 -25.94 15.19 25.08
C ALA A 928 -25.52 15.37 26.56
N THR A 929 -25.02 14.31 27.20
CA THR A 929 -24.56 14.31 28.59
C THR A 929 -23.04 14.31 28.65
N GLU A 930 -22.48 15.18 29.48
CA GLU A 930 -21.04 15.20 29.76
C GLU A 930 -20.62 13.96 30.54
N GLN A 931 -19.55 13.31 30.08
CA GLN A 931 -18.92 12.19 30.76
C GLN A 931 -17.61 12.63 31.45
N SER A 932 -17.12 11.84 32.40
CA SER A 932 -15.92 12.14 33.17
C SER A 932 -14.92 11.00 33.10
N LEU A 933 -13.66 11.35 32.91
CA LEU A 933 -12.52 10.44 33.00
C LEU A 933 -12.26 10.03 34.46
N PRO A 934 -11.44 8.97 34.67
CA PRO A 934 -10.77 8.72 35.94
C PRO A 934 -10.07 9.98 36.48
N SER A 935 -9.85 10.04 37.79
CA SER A 935 -9.20 11.20 38.40
C SER A 935 -7.68 11.09 38.26
N ILE A 936 -7.08 12.10 37.66
CA ILE A 936 -5.62 12.27 37.46
C ILE A 936 -4.94 13.02 38.62
N GLY A 937 -5.62 13.20 39.75
CA GLY A 937 -5.06 13.92 40.91
C GLY A 937 -5.07 15.44 40.80
N GLY A 938 -4.53 16.03 39.72
CA GLY A 938 -4.49 17.48 39.45
C GLY A 938 -5.39 17.94 38.31
N VAL A 939 -5.30 19.23 37.95
CA VAL A 939 -6.21 19.88 36.97
C VAL A 939 -5.59 19.82 35.56
N PRO A 940 -6.27 19.29 34.54
CA PRO A 940 -5.72 19.18 33.18
C PRO A 940 -5.51 20.57 32.55
N ASN A 941 -4.28 20.90 32.15
CA ASN A 941 -4.00 22.16 31.44
C ASN A 941 -3.77 21.95 29.93
N SER A 942 -3.22 20.80 29.56
CA SER A 942 -2.79 20.49 28.19
C SER A 942 -2.96 19.00 27.94
N GLN A 943 -3.54 18.61 26.81
CA GLN A 943 -3.80 17.20 26.49
C GLN A 943 -3.71 16.91 24.98
N MET A 944 -3.62 15.63 24.62
CA MET A 944 -3.66 15.15 23.24
C MET A 944 -4.19 13.71 23.19
N LEU A 945 -4.94 13.40 22.13
CA LEU A 945 -5.43 12.05 21.84
C LEU A 945 -4.62 11.47 20.69
N TYR A 946 -4.19 10.22 20.83
CA TYR A 946 -3.42 9.46 19.85
C TYR A 946 -4.21 8.18 19.53
N PRO A 947 -5.00 8.16 18.44
CA PRO A 947 -5.77 6.98 18.06
C PRO A 947 -4.83 5.84 17.69
N GLU A 948 -5.16 4.62 18.12
CA GLU A 948 -4.44 3.40 17.73
C GLU A 948 -4.90 2.98 16.32
N PRO A 949 -4.00 2.90 15.33
CA PRO A 949 -4.37 2.49 13.98
C PRO A 949 -5.02 1.10 13.94
N GLY A 950 -6.11 0.96 13.18
CA GLY A 950 -6.78 -0.32 12.97
C GLY A 950 -7.53 -0.91 14.18
N THR A 951 -7.69 -0.17 15.28
CA THR A 951 -8.48 -0.57 16.45
C THR A 951 -9.40 0.57 16.91
N ASP A 952 -10.31 0.33 17.86
CA ASP A 952 -11.06 1.42 18.53
C ASP A 952 -10.30 2.02 19.74
N GLY A 953 -9.01 1.69 19.87
CA GLY A 953 -8.12 2.15 20.92
C GLY A 953 -7.73 3.62 20.75
N ILE A 954 -7.67 4.38 21.85
CA ILE A 954 -7.14 5.76 21.83
C ILE A 954 -6.34 6.02 23.11
N MET A 955 -5.08 6.44 22.98
CA MET A 955 -4.28 6.90 24.11
C MET A 955 -4.49 8.40 24.35
N LEU A 956 -4.87 8.78 25.56
CA LEU A 956 -4.88 10.16 26.04
C LEU A 956 -3.60 10.43 26.83
N ALA A 957 -2.89 11.50 26.49
CA ALA A 957 -1.85 12.08 27.33
C ALA A 957 -2.31 13.43 27.90
N VAL A 958 -2.00 13.69 29.17
CA VAL A 958 -2.36 14.94 29.88
C VAL A 958 -1.17 15.45 30.68
N ASN A 959 -0.90 16.76 30.62
CA ASN A 959 -0.02 17.46 31.56
C ASN A 959 -0.86 18.45 32.39
N ASP A 960 -0.69 18.39 33.71
CA ASP A 960 -1.57 19.01 34.70
C ASP A 960 -1.06 20.37 35.24
N ASP A 961 -1.82 21.00 36.13
CA ASP A 961 -1.47 22.27 36.77
C ASP A 961 -0.29 22.17 37.76
N SER A 962 0.07 20.96 38.18
CA SER A 962 1.16 20.61 39.08
C SER A 962 2.43 20.14 38.37
N ASN A 963 2.47 20.15 37.03
CA ASN A 963 3.54 19.65 36.16
C ASN A 963 3.71 18.11 36.20
N HIS A 964 2.64 17.36 36.44
CA HIS A 964 2.59 15.90 36.33
C HIS A 964 2.12 15.50 34.92
N ILE A 965 2.59 14.35 34.41
CA ILE A 965 2.20 13.81 33.10
C ILE A 965 1.52 12.45 33.29
N HIS A 966 0.33 12.33 32.72
CA HIS A 966 -0.60 11.22 32.87
C HIS A 966 -0.95 10.61 31.52
N TYR A 967 -1.09 9.28 31.48
CA TYR A 967 -1.56 8.54 30.31
C TYR A 967 -2.75 7.65 30.67
N LEU A 968 -3.80 7.68 29.85
CA LEU A 968 -5.00 6.87 29.99
C LEU A 968 -5.39 6.28 28.64
N TYR A 969 -5.64 4.98 28.59
CA TYR A 969 -6.06 4.29 27.37
C TYR A 969 -7.58 4.12 27.34
N TRP A 970 -8.21 4.42 26.21
CA TRP A 970 -9.59 4.12 25.87
C TRP A 970 -9.65 2.84 25.03
N ASP A 971 -10.53 1.90 25.37
CA ASP A 971 -10.63 0.57 24.74
C ASP A 971 -11.74 0.42 23.67
N GLY A 972 -12.23 1.54 23.13
CA GLY A 972 -13.44 1.60 22.29
C GLY A 972 -14.76 1.64 23.09
N SER A 973 -14.70 1.52 24.43
CA SER A 973 -15.91 1.50 25.27
C SER A 973 -15.75 2.15 26.65
N SER A 974 -14.53 2.19 27.19
CA SER A 974 -14.23 2.64 28.54
C SER A 974 -12.79 3.11 28.71
N TRP A 975 -12.56 3.98 29.69
CA TRP A 975 -11.23 4.44 30.08
C TRP A 975 -10.59 3.47 31.10
N GLY A 976 -9.35 3.07 30.82
CA GLY A 976 -8.45 2.39 31.75
C GLY A 976 -8.00 3.27 32.92
N PRO A 977 -7.12 2.77 33.81
CA PRO A 977 -6.62 3.53 34.96
C PRO A 977 -5.71 4.70 34.54
N ASP A 978 -5.54 5.64 35.46
CA ASP A 978 -4.54 6.71 35.37
C ASP A 978 -3.12 6.16 35.54
N ASN A 979 -2.22 6.52 34.61
CA ASN A 979 -0.78 6.23 34.66
C ASN A 979 0.01 7.55 34.75
N GLU A 980 0.28 8.01 35.98
CA GLU A 980 1.19 9.14 36.26
C GLU A 980 2.65 8.72 35.99
N LEU A 981 3.16 9.00 34.79
CA LEU A 981 4.55 8.67 34.38
C LEU A 981 5.58 9.72 34.81
N GLU A 982 5.14 10.97 35.06
CA GLU A 982 6.01 12.03 35.55
C GLU A 982 5.34 12.85 36.66
N THR A 983 6.14 13.25 37.66
CA THR A 983 5.71 14.03 38.83
C THR A 983 6.30 15.44 38.85
N ASN A 984 7.25 15.75 37.96
CA ASN A 984 7.76 17.10 37.75
C ASN A 984 8.39 17.25 36.35
N SER A 985 7.53 17.41 35.34
CA SER A 985 7.93 17.87 34.01
C SER A 985 8.50 19.30 34.08
N GLY A 986 8.09 20.09 35.07
CA GLY A 986 8.47 21.51 35.24
C GLY A 986 7.82 22.46 34.23
N ASP A 987 6.86 21.98 33.43
CA ASP A 987 5.99 22.80 32.59
C ASP A 987 4.53 22.42 32.85
N ASN A 988 3.63 23.40 32.96
CA ASN A 988 2.21 23.19 33.23
C ASN A 988 1.30 23.86 32.20
N LYS A 989 1.76 24.05 30.96
CA LYS A 989 1.06 24.81 29.91
C LYS A 989 1.18 24.21 28.51
N ASN A 990 2.36 23.69 28.18
CA ASN A 990 2.70 23.19 26.85
C ASN A 990 2.43 21.67 26.78
N GLN A 991 2.78 21.04 25.66
CA GLN A 991 2.79 19.57 25.50
C GLN A 991 4.23 19.05 25.63
N PRO A 992 4.75 18.83 26.86
CA PRO A 992 6.08 18.26 27.12
C PRO A 992 6.09 16.72 26.99
N PHE A 993 5.19 16.19 26.16
CA PHE A 993 4.88 14.77 26.01
C PHE A 993 4.46 14.44 24.58
N LEU A 994 4.57 13.16 24.23
CA LEU A 994 4.13 12.55 22.97
C LEU A 994 3.75 11.09 23.23
N PHE A 995 2.83 10.54 22.44
CA PHE A 995 2.66 9.10 22.28
C PHE A 995 2.81 8.73 20.80
N LEU A 996 3.31 7.53 20.53
CA LEU A 996 3.46 6.96 19.19
C LEU A 996 2.99 5.49 19.19
N TRP A 997 2.53 4.99 18.05
CA TRP A 997 2.06 3.62 17.80
C TRP A 997 2.91 2.85 16.74
N PRO A 998 4.27 2.81 16.81
CA PRO A 998 5.08 2.31 15.70
C PRO A 998 4.79 0.84 15.36
N GLY A 999 4.76 0.53 14.07
CA GLY A 999 4.50 -0.82 13.57
C GLY A 999 3.04 -1.27 13.63
N THR A 1000 2.08 -0.36 13.84
CA THR A 1000 0.64 -0.67 13.81
C THR A 1000 -0.12 -0.05 12.63
N THR A 1001 0.54 0.77 11.82
CA THR A 1001 -0.06 1.58 10.74
C THR A 1001 -0.95 0.75 9.81
N GLY A 1002 -2.26 0.97 9.93
CA GLY A 1002 -3.24 0.41 9.00
C GLY A 1002 -3.11 1.04 7.62
N SER A 1003 -3.48 0.28 6.59
CA SER A 1003 -3.71 0.82 5.24
C SER A 1003 -4.56 2.07 5.31
N PRO A 1004 -4.27 3.12 4.51
CA PRO A 1004 -5.23 4.19 4.32
C PRO A 1004 -6.52 3.62 3.67
N PRO A 1005 -7.68 4.30 3.79
CA PRO A 1005 -8.96 3.74 3.35
C PRO A 1005 -9.04 3.47 1.84
N ALA A 1006 -10.11 2.82 1.38
CA ALA A 1006 -10.28 2.56 -0.05
C ALA A 1006 -10.95 3.75 -0.75
N ASN A 1007 -10.30 4.32 -1.77
CA ASN A 1007 -10.94 5.21 -2.74
C ASN A 1007 -12.04 4.44 -3.51
N ASN A 1008 -13.24 5.02 -3.64
CA ASN A 1008 -14.44 4.41 -4.19
C ASN A 1008 -15.03 5.29 -5.31
N ALA A 1009 -15.11 4.76 -6.53
CA ALA A 1009 -15.54 5.53 -7.69
C ALA A 1009 -16.99 6.09 -7.63
N PRO A 1010 -17.26 7.23 -8.31
CA PRO A 1010 -18.57 7.89 -8.30
C PRO A 1010 -19.74 7.00 -8.73
N THR A 1011 -20.85 7.07 -7.98
CA THR A 1011 -22.04 6.23 -8.15
C THR A 1011 -23.17 6.84 -9.00
N GLY A 1012 -23.03 8.07 -9.51
CA GLY A 1012 -23.95 8.58 -10.53
C GLY A 1012 -23.87 10.09 -10.81
N ILE A 1013 -24.74 10.54 -11.71
CA ILE A 1013 -24.87 11.95 -12.11
C ILE A 1013 -26.34 12.37 -12.27
N SER A 1014 -26.69 13.60 -11.88
CA SER A 1014 -28.06 14.10 -11.85
C SER A 1014 -28.16 15.54 -12.36
N LEU A 1015 -29.19 15.83 -13.16
CA LEU A 1015 -29.53 17.16 -13.66
C LEU A 1015 -30.95 17.54 -13.23
N VAL A 1016 -31.07 18.57 -12.40
CA VAL A 1016 -32.36 19.02 -11.85
C VAL A 1016 -32.65 20.47 -12.26
N PRO A 1017 -33.78 20.78 -12.93
CA PRO A 1017 -34.87 19.89 -13.34
C PRO A 1017 -34.60 19.16 -14.67
N SER A 1018 -35.22 17.99 -14.84
CA SER A 1018 -35.17 17.17 -16.07
C SER A 1018 -35.96 17.74 -17.27
N SER A 1019 -36.36 19.02 -17.21
CA SER A 1019 -36.97 19.74 -18.33
C SER A 1019 -36.71 21.24 -18.21
N VAL A 1020 -36.28 21.87 -19.30
CA VAL A 1020 -35.94 23.29 -19.35
C VAL A 1020 -36.94 24.07 -20.21
N VAL A 1021 -37.20 25.34 -19.85
CA VAL A 1021 -38.12 26.19 -20.61
C VAL A 1021 -37.38 26.80 -21.80
N GLU A 1022 -37.86 26.54 -23.02
CA GLU A 1022 -37.31 27.16 -24.23
C GLU A 1022 -37.56 28.68 -24.28
N ASN A 1023 -36.70 29.40 -25.02
CA ASN A 1023 -36.81 30.86 -25.23
C ASN A 1023 -36.68 31.74 -23.96
N VAL A 1024 -36.02 31.25 -22.91
CA VAL A 1024 -35.60 32.06 -21.75
C VAL A 1024 -34.49 33.05 -22.10
N VAL A 1025 -34.30 34.06 -21.23
CA VAL A 1025 -33.26 35.08 -21.40
C VAL A 1025 -31.88 34.46 -21.20
N VAL A 1026 -30.90 34.81 -22.05
CA VAL A 1026 -29.50 34.36 -21.91
C VAL A 1026 -28.96 34.70 -20.51
N GLY A 1027 -28.34 33.72 -19.85
CA GLY A 1027 -27.89 33.82 -18.46
C GLY A 1027 -28.92 33.40 -17.41
N THR A 1028 -30.11 32.93 -17.82
CA THR A 1028 -31.04 32.24 -16.91
C THR A 1028 -30.47 30.87 -16.51
N VAL A 1029 -30.36 30.59 -15.22
CA VAL A 1029 -30.05 29.24 -14.72
C VAL A 1029 -31.23 28.32 -15.05
N VAL A 1030 -30.96 27.27 -15.82
CA VAL A 1030 -31.99 26.31 -16.28
C VAL A 1030 -31.97 24.98 -15.53
N GLY A 1031 -30.91 24.70 -14.76
CA GLY A 1031 -30.80 23.55 -13.87
C GLY A 1031 -29.46 23.51 -13.14
N THR A 1032 -29.32 22.54 -12.23
CA THR A 1032 -28.12 22.19 -11.47
C THR A 1032 -27.68 20.79 -11.86
N LEU A 1033 -26.40 20.62 -12.19
CA LEU A 1033 -25.75 19.34 -12.43
C LEU A 1033 -24.97 18.95 -11.16
N SER A 1034 -25.03 17.68 -10.77
CA SER A 1034 -24.32 17.14 -9.59
C SER A 1034 -24.03 15.66 -9.76
N SER A 1035 -22.81 15.21 -9.45
CA SER A 1035 -22.51 13.79 -9.23
C SER A 1035 -22.99 13.32 -7.85
N SER A 1036 -23.07 12.01 -7.70
CA SER A 1036 -23.19 11.29 -6.43
C SER A 1036 -22.00 10.36 -6.34
N ASP A 1037 -21.30 10.38 -5.23
CA ASP A 1037 -20.04 9.69 -5.02
C ASP A 1037 -20.04 9.09 -3.61
N PRO A 1038 -19.61 7.83 -3.41
CA PRO A 1038 -19.33 7.30 -2.07
C PRO A 1038 -18.22 8.11 -1.37
N ASP A 1039 -17.25 8.62 -2.13
CA ASP A 1039 -16.17 9.46 -1.67
C ASP A 1039 -16.59 10.93 -1.73
N SER A 1040 -16.91 11.46 -0.55
CA SER A 1040 -17.47 12.79 -0.40
C SER A 1040 -16.41 13.89 -0.48
N GLY A 1041 -15.89 14.17 -1.67
CA GLY A 1041 -14.93 15.26 -1.86
C GLY A 1041 -14.32 15.37 -3.26
N ASP A 1042 -14.53 14.36 -4.11
CA ASP A 1042 -13.95 14.21 -5.43
C ASP A 1042 -14.25 15.38 -6.41
N SER A 1043 -13.22 15.70 -7.20
CA SER A 1043 -13.26 16.83 -8.14
C SER A 1043 -13.75 16.40 -9.53
N HIS A 1044 -15.07 16.31 -9.68
CA HIS A 1044 -15.67 15.90 -10.96
C HIS A 1044 -15.58 17.00 -12.04
N THR A 1045 -14.93 16.67 -13.16
CA THR A 1045 -14.85 17.56 -14.34
C THR A 1045 -15.92 17.20 -15.36
N TYR A 1046 -16.74 18.19 -15.75
CA TYR A 1046 -17.82 18.01 -16.74
C TYR A 1046 -17.55 18.81 -18.02
N ALA A 1047 -17.75 18.19 -19.19
CA ALA A 1047 -17.69 18.85 -20.49
C ALA A 1047 -19.07 18.89 -21.17
N LEU A 1048 -19.48 20.06 -21.66
CA LEU A 1048 -20.71 20.19 -22.45
C LEU A 1048 -20.38 19.91 -23.93
N VAL A 1049 -20.57 18.67 -24.36
CA VAL A 1049 -20.37 18.25 -25.76
C VAL A 1049 -21.60 18.66 -26.60
N ALA A 1050 -21.36 19.16 -27.82
CA ALA A 1050 -22.33 19.91 -28.63
C ALA A 1050 -22.79 19.19 -29.91
#